data_AF-A0A7V4ELH8-F1
#
_entry.id   AF-A0A7V4ELH8-F1
#
_cell.length_a   1.000
_cell.length_b   1.000
_cell.length_c   1.000
_cell.angle_alpha   90.00
_cell.angle_beta   90.00
_cell.angle_gamma   90.00
#
_symmetry.space_group_name_H-M   'P 1'
#
loop_
_entity.id
_entity.type
_entity.pdbx_description
1 polymer ?
#
loop_
_entity_poly.entity_id
_entity_poly.type
_entity_poly.pdbx_seq_one_letter_code
_entity_poly.pdbx_strand_id
1 'polypeptide(L)'
;MTRIIALSALLFLLHAPALASGVSVPGADAIAAGKPFDAPVQAQGVAQPVSVKLLSGKLPYGLRITREGRIAGLPTAVERTSAVLKVTGADGAAAEGEVEFAVSAPEFRLIYRDLPAVKLGENARVQIQGQGGAAPYGGCRIEMARAFFADAAEPGAPAPAVDAAPEWLTIGDDCALIADAPDREAVVLLVISARDAAGATAEEFYALRSAADPSAPGWLEAKAREYNKRYDEVMSPTGLAHEMYYDGSYAGYGDTAIWTGTYCGGAAFYYAVTGEDYARANVEKCLTGMTQLREITGVPGLIARAYEVDEWKGRRDKPIIDIDPARNQYEVKEGKYKGWRFRGTASRDQFTGVFWGNAIIWQILTEPDFAARAAENITAMAAHIWDNNMHIMDVDGKHTRHGVMSGWGIQDSDGEKNYDPYVNPAVKVPNGMNSAMLLNWFGLAAAAAPDPQLRETWRSRVMGMVSKCPSSEPGREFECNYVGNLKKVYVYGEAYNDYYETVWFNLNLLFNNYYHLILFEPNPKLADKYRETIRYFWEDKKPLPEGRGCDAPTARRAGRERNPHFTWQYLAAQGAREPRRIFGAVSELMAFPHGPRKAFEPKVPMTFPAVPGHPDWACEPLPVQYRVTSDFQWQRSPYKIGSSWPTGDRYFQGIDMITPYWMGRYYGFIPGNI
;
A
#
# COMPACT_ATOMS: atom_id res chain seq x y z
N MET A 1 -2.84 41.86 29.60
CA MET A 1 -2.91 40.78 30.62
C MET A 1 -3.10 39.48 29.87
N THR A 2 -1.98 38.84 29.56
CA THR A 2 -1.84 37.74 28.60
C THR A 2 -2.17 36.43 29.32
N ARG A 3 -3.28 35.77 28.95
CA ARG A 3 -3.59 34.42 29.43
C ARG A 3 -2.70 33.43 28.69
N ILE A 4 -1.54 33.14 29.27
CA ILE A 4 -0.72 31.99 28.90
C ILE A 4 -1.52 30.74 29.30
N ILE A 5 -2.15 30.07 28.34
CA ILE A 5 -2.63 28.71 28.56
C ILE A 5 -1.39 27.83 28.47
N ALA A 6 -0.76 27.57 29.62
CA ALA A 6 0.16 26.45 29.72
C ALA A 6 -0.66 25.18 29.53
N LEU A 7 -0.66 24.59 28.33
CA LEU A 7 -0.99 23.19 28.16
C LEU A 7 0.16 22.38 28.78
N SER A 8 0.27 22.42 30.11
CA SER A 8 0.72 21.24 30.82
C SER A 8 -0.30 20.17 30.43
N ALA A 9 0.16 19.08 29.82
CA ALA A 9 -0.57 17.84 29.87
C ALA A 9 -0.62 17.42 31.35
N LEU A 10 -1.47 18.08 32.14
CA LEU A 10 -2.02 17.48 33.33
C LEU A 10 -2.84 16.31 32.77
N LEU A 11 -2.28 15.11 32.90
CA LEU A 11 -3.09 13.91 33.08
C LEU A 11 -4.10 14.26 34.17
N PHE A 12 -5.30 14.68 33.79
CA PHE A 12 -6.45 14.49 34.65
C PHE A 12 -6.62 12.97 34.71
N LEU A 13 -6.08 12.36 35.76
CA LEU A 13 -6.60 11.13 36.34
C LEU A 13 -8.04 11.41 36.81
N LEU A 14 -8.95 11.65 35.85
CA LEU A 14 -10.31 11.22 36.01
C LEU A 14 -10.19 9.72 36.22
N HIS A 15 -10.26 9.31 37.49
CA HIS A 15 -10.50 7.93 37.84
C HIS A 15 -11.87 7.59 37.26
N ALA A 16 -11.90 7.24 35.98
CA ALA A 16 -12.83 6.23 35.50
C ALA A 16 -12.69 5.06 36.48
N PRO A 17 -13.81 4.43 36.89
CA PRO A 17 -13.71 3.23 37.72
C PRO A 17 -12.74 2.31 36.98
N ALA A 18 -11.65 1.91 37.64
CA ALA A 18 -10.67 1.01 37.07
C ALA A 18 -11.46 -0.18 36.51
N LEU A 19 -11.57 -0.27 35.18
CA LEU A 19 -12.01 -1.49 34.53
C LEU A 19 -11.07 -2.55 35.07
N ALA A 20 -11.61 -3.49 35.85
CA ALA A 20 -10.81 -4.52 36.48
C ALA A 20 -9.87 -5.13 35.43
N SER A 21 -8.57 -5.15 35.72
CA SER A 21 -7.48 -5.56 34.83
C SER A 21 -7.55 -7.06 34.52
N GLY A 22 -8.55 -7.45 33.75
CA GLY A 22 -8.80 -8.83 33.37
C GLY A 22 -8.12 -9.22 32.08
N VAL A 23 -7.83 -8.28 31.17
CA VAL A 23 -7.26 -8.55 29.85
C VAL A 23 -5.77 -8.20 29.80
N SER A 24 -4.95 -9.08 29.22
CA SER A 24 -3.51 -8.85 29.05
C SER A 24 -2.99 -9.42 27.73
N VAL A 25 -1.87 -8.86 27.27
CA VAL A 25 -1.12 -9.35 26.10
C VAL A 25 0.35 -9.50 26.54
N PRO A 26 0.88 -10.72 26.62
CA PRO A 26 2.25 -10.94 27.07
C PRO A 26 3.27 -10.16 26.22
N GLY A 27 4.13 -9.39 26.89
CA GLY A 27 5.19 -8.59 26.25
C GLY A 27 4.73 -7.30 25.57
N ALA A 28 3.48 -6.86 25.76
CA ALA A 28 2.96 -5.62 25.17
C ALA A 28 3.72 -4.36 25.63
N ASP A 29 4.31 -4.38 26.82
CA ASP A 29 5.07 -3.29 27.43
C ASP A 29 6.55 -3.22 26.98
N ALA A 30 7.00 -4.17 26.15
CA ALA A 30 8.39 -4.28 25.70
C ALA A 30 8.51 -4.84 24.28
N ILE A 31 7.72 -4.31 23.34
CA ILE A 31 7.75 -4.74 21.94
C ILE A 31 8.99 -4.15 21.25
N ALA A 32 9.75 -4.98 20.54
CA ALA A 32 10.93 -4.52 19.79
C ALA A 32 10.52 -3.94 18.43
N ALA A 33 10.91 -2.70 18.16
CA ALA A 33 10.69 -2.03 16.87
C ALA A 33 11.33 -2.82 15.71
N GLY A 34 10.62 -2.92 14.57
CA GLY A 34 11.12 -3.62 13.39
C GLY A 34 11.33 -5.13 13.56
N LYS A 35 10.80 -5.74 14.62
CA LYS A 35 10.79 -7.19 14.84
C LYS A 35 9.37 -7.73 14.86
N PRO A 36 9.10 -8.91 14.26
CA PRO A 36 7.77 -9.52 14.35
C PRO A 36 7.33 -9.69 15.80
N PHE A 37 6.10 -9.27 16.08
CA PHE A 37 5.42 -9.51 17.35
C PHE A 37 4.24 -10.45 17.10
N ASP A 38 4.04 -11.42 17.98
CA ASP A 38 2.91 -12.35 17.92
C ASP A 38 2.61 -12.90 19.32
N ALA A 39 1.55 -12.38 19.95
CA ALA A 39 1.16 -12.77 21.30
C ALA A 39 -0.36 -13.08 21.38
N PRO A 40 -0.77 -14.10 22.17
CA PRO A 40 -2.18 -14.32 22.45
C PRO A 40 -2.74 -13.22 23.35
N VAL A 41 -4.03 -12.91 23.20
CA VAL A 41 -4.76 -12.11 24.19
C VAL A 41 -5.29 -13.04 25.27
N GLN A 42 -5.00 -12.71 26.53
CA GLN A 42 -5.45 -13.47 27.69
C GLN A 42 -6.51 -12.67 28.43
N ALA A 43 -7.49 -13.35 28.99
CA ALA A 43 -8.49 -12.70 29.83
C ALA A 43 -8.87 -13.55 31.05
N GLN A 44 -8.89 -12.94 32.23
CA GLN A 44 -9.33 -13.57 33.47
C GLN A 44 -10.79 -14.01 33.34
N GLY A 45 -11.07 -15.27 33.66
CA GLY A 45 -12.41 -15.85 33.50
C GLY A 45 -12.75 -16.31 32.07
N VAL A 46 -11.83 -16.21 31.10
CA VAL A 46 -12.01 -16.69 29.73
C VAL A 46 -10.95 -17.74 29.39
N ALA A 47 -11.32 -19.03 29.43
CA ALA A 47 -10.37 -20.13 29.25
C ALA A 47 -9.93 -20.36 27.78
N GLN A 48 -10.79 -20.02 26.81
CA GLN A 48 -10.53 -20.18 25.38
C GLN A 48 -11.09 -18.99 24.60
N PRO A 49 -10.32 -17.89 24.45
CA PRO A 49 -10.70 -16.76 23.62
C PRO A 49 -11.00 -17.21 22.18
N VAL A 50 -12.21 -16.90 21.70
CA VAL A 50 -12.62 -17.13 20.31
C VAL A 50 -12.80 -15.84 19.52
N SER A 51 -12.93 -14.71 20.22
CA SER A 51 -13.03 -13.38 19.60
C SER A 51 -12.33 -12.34 20.45
N VAL A 52 -11.60 -11.43 19.80
CA VAL A 52 -11.04 -10.23 20.38
C VAL A 52 -11.48 -9.03 19.55
N LYS A 53 -11.97 -7.97 20.19
CA LYS A 53 -12.38 -6.72 19.53
C LYS A 53 -11.73 -5.52 20.19
N LEU A 54 -11.30 -4.57 19.37
CA LEU A 54 -10.90 -3.23 19.82
C LEU A 54 -12.17 -2.41 20.08
N LEU A 55 -12.33 -1.87 21.30
CA LEU A 55 -13.44 -1.00 21.66
C LEU A 55 -13.07 0.48 21.57
N SER A 56 -11.86 0.83 22.01
CA SER A 56 -11.33 2.19 21.97
C SER A 56 -9.79 2.18 22.08
N GLY A 57 -9.17 3.33 21.87
CA GLY A 57 -7.71 3.45 21.81
C GLY A 57 -7.15 2.96 20.47
N LYS A 58 -5.87 2.62 20.45
CA LYS A 58 -5.21 2.10 19.24
C LYS A 58 -4.12 1.09 19.59
N LEU A 59 -3.94 0.10 18.73
CA LEU A 59 -2.75 -0.74 18.75
C LEU A 59 -1.56 0.05 18.18
N PRO A 60 -0.31 -0.32 18.52
CA PRO A 60 0.86 0.21 17.84
C PRO A 60 0.79 -0.02 16.33
N TYR A 61 1.25 0.95 15.54
CA TYR A 61 1.24 0.88 14.09
C TYR A 61 2.00 -0.35 13.59
N GLY A 62 1.36 -1.07 12.65
CA GLY A 62 1.87 -2.33 12.13
C GLY A 62 1.46 -3.58 12.92
N LEU A 63 0.82 -3.41 14.09
CA LEU A 63 0.15 -4.50 14.81
C LEU A 63 -1.36 -4.53 14.52
N ARG A 64 -1.94 -5.72 14.57
CA ARG A 64 -3.37 -5.95 14.34
C ARG A 64 -3.91 -7.08 15.21
N ILE A 65 -5.23 -7.11 15.36
CA ILE A 65 -5.94 -8.28 15.88
C ILE A 65 -6.06 -9.31 14.75
N THR A 66 -5.61 -10.54 14.98
CA THR A 66 -5.79 -11.64 14.03
C THR A 66 -7.15 -12.33 14.23
N ARG A 67 -7.60 -13.07 13.21
CA ARG A 67 -8.82 -13.87 13.29
C ARG A 67 -8.75 -14.94 14.39
N GLU A 68 -7.56 -15.37 14.75
CA GLU A 68 -7.27 -16.32 15.83
C GLU A 68 -7.24 -15.64 17.22
N GLY A 69 -7.61 -14.37 17.33
CA GLY A 69 -7.66 -13.64 18.61
C GLY A 69 -6.29 -13.27 19.18
N ARG A 70 -5.29 -13.09 18.31
CA ARG A 70 -3.92 -12.73 18.68
C ARG A 70 -3.62 -11.28 18.33
N ILE A 71 -2.64 -10.67 18.99
CA ILE A 71 -2.02 -9.42 18.53
C ILE A 71 -0.75 -9.80 17.80
N ALA A 72 -0.72 -9.54 16.49
CA ALA A 72 0.43 -9.87 15.67
C ALA A 72 0.74 -8.79 14.63
N GLY A 73 1.98 -8.75 14.18
CA GLY A 73 2.41 -7.85 13.12
C GLY A 73 3.86 -7.46 13.22
N LEU A 74 4.21 -6.39 12.51
CA LEU A 74 5.57 -5.85 12.45
C LEU A 74 5.49 -4.35 12.75
N PRO A 75 5.87 -3.91 13.96
CA PRO A 75 5.68 -2.53 14.36
C PRO A 75 6.60 -1.59 13.57
N THR A 76 6.03 -0.48 13.11
CA THR A 76 6.70 0.48 12.20
C THR A 76 7.21 1.73 12.92
N ALA A 77 6.90 1.94 14.20
CA ALA A 77 7.31 3.13 14.95
C ALA A 77 7.69 2.78 16.40
N VAL A 78 8.60 3.58 16.98
CA VAL A 78 8.79 3.62 18.44
C VAL A 78 7.71 4.53 18.99
N GLU A 79 6.81 3.98 19.80
CA GLU A 79 5.62 4.67 20.27
C GLU A 79 5.06 4.05 21.54
N ARG A 80 4.10 4.74 22.15
CA ARG A 80 3.28 4.25 23.26
C ARG A 80 1.82 4.44 22.92
N THR A 81 1.02 3.40 23.11
CA THR A 81 -0.42 3.42 22.84
C THR A 81 -1.15 2.60 23.90
N SER A 82 -2.44 2.89 24.10
CA SER A 82 -3.32 2.04 24.90
C SER A 82 -4.53 1.62 24.08
N ALA A 83 -5.08 0.44 24.38
CA ALA A 83 -6.27 -0.08 23.73
C ALA A 83 -7.18 -0.80 24.73
N VAL A 84 -8.48 -0.52 24.66
CA VAL A 84 -9.49 -1.27 25.40
C VAL A 84 -9.94 -2.44 24.54
N LEU A 85 -9.70 -3.66 25.01
CA LEU A 85 -10.01 -4.90 24.31
C LEU A 85 -11.17 -5.63 24.96
N LYS A 86 -12.08 -6.14 24.14
CA LYS A 86 -13.11 -7.11 24.55
C LYS A 86 -12.72 -8.50 24.10
N VAL A 87 -12.65 -9.43 25.05
CA VAL A 87 -12.36 -10.84 24.82
C VAL A 87 -13.63 -11.64 25.07
N THR A 88 -13.96 -12.58 24.19
CA THR A 88 -15.11 -13.49 24.34
C THR A 88 -14.64 -14.93 24.14
N GLY A 89 -15.04 -15.81 25.07
CA GLY A 89 -14.73 -17.22 25.09
C GLY A 89 -15.75 -18.08 24.34
N ALA A 90 -15.36 -19.33 24.05
CA ALA A 90 -16.22 -20.30 23.38
C ALA A 90 -17.50 -20.65 24.16
N ASP A 91 -17.46 -20.51 25.48
CA ASP A 91 -18.57 -20.71 26.42
C ASP A 91 -19.45 -19.46 26.61
N GLY A 92 -19.15 -18.37 25.88
CA GLY A 92 -19.84 -17.09 26.00
C GLY A 92 -19.34 -16.19 27.13
N ALA A 93 -18.35 -16.63 27.93
CA ALA A 93 -17.72 -15.77 28.92
C ALA A 93 -17.04 -14.57 28.23
N ALA A 94 -17.12 -13.38 28.82
CA ALA A 94 -16.51 -12.19 28.24
C ALA A 94 -15.84 -11.32 29.31
N ALA A 95 -14.77 -10.66 28.89
CA ALA A 95 -14.01 -9.72 29.71
C ALA A 95 -13.59 -8.52 28.87
N GLU A 96 -13.48 -7.37 29.50
CA GLU A 96 -13.02 -6.12 28.89
C GLU A 96 -11.91 -5.54 29.77
N GLY A 97 -10.87 -4.98 29.13
CA GLY A 97 -9.74 -4.40 29.86
C GLY A 97 -8.86 -3.55 28.95
N GLU A 98 -8.22 -2.56 29.56
CA GLU A 98 -7.21 -1.74 28.90
C GLU A 98 -5.85 -2.45 28.90
N VAL A 99 -5.19 -2.43 27.75
CA VAL A 99 -3.83 -2.94 27.58
C VAL A 99 -2.94 -1.79 27.10
N GLU A 100 -1.88 -1.54 27.85
CA GLU A 100 -0.82 -0.60 27.47
C GLU A 100 0.20 -1.30 26.57
N PHE A 101 0.61 -0.60 25.52
CA PHE A 101 1.63 -1.05 24.59
C PHE A 101 2.80 -0.08 24.54
N ALA A 102 4.01 -0.60 24.54
CA ALA A 102 5.23 0.17 24.33
C ALA A 102 6.13 -0.52 23.31
N VAL A 103 6.33 0.14 22.18
CA VAL A 103 7.31 -0.26 21.17
C VAL A 103 8.59 0.51 21.42
N SER A 104 9.71 -0.20 21.51
CA SER A 104 11.00 0.36 21.91
C SER A 104 12.14 -0.15 21.03
N ALA A 105 13.24 0.61 21.05
CA ALA A 105 14.50 0.23 20.42
C ALA A 105 15.65 0.51 21.39
N PRO A 106 16.72 -0.32 21.41
CA PRO A 106 17.90 -0.06 22.24
C PRO A 106 18.68 1.16 21.74
N GLU A 107 18.74 1.38 20.42
CA GLU A 107 19.34 2.57 19.84
C GLU A 107 18.46 3.81 20.03
N PHE A 108 19.09 4.99 20.01
CA PHE A 108 18.38 6.25 20.15
C PHE A 108 17.36 6.46 19.01
N ARG A 109 16.11 6.70 19.41
CA ARG A 109 14.96 7.00 18.55
C ARG A 109 14.14 8.13 19.16
N LEU A 110 13.54 8.95 18.30
CA LEU A 110 12.44 9.82 18.73
C LEU A 110 11.15 9.00 18.80
N ILE A 111 10.31 9.29 19.78
CA ILE A 111 9.02 8.62 19.96
C ILE A 111 8.01 9.27 19.02
N TYR A 112 7.43 8.49 18.12
CA TYR A 112 6.37 8.95 17.23
C TYR A 112 5.09 9.24 18.02
N ARG A 113 4.45 10.36 17.67
CA ARG A 113 3.10 10.70 18.10
C ARG A 113 2.45 11.64 17.10
N ASP A 114 1.13 11.55 17.00
CA ASP A 114 0.36 12.58 16.29
C ASP A 114 0.44 13.90 17.08
N LEU A 115 0.70 14.99 16.36
CA LEU A 115 0.66 16.34 16.93
C LEU A 115 -0.78 16.86 16.92
N PRO A 116 -1.18 17.68 17.91
CA PRO A 116 -2.50 18.29 17.90
C PRO A 116 -2.64 19.29 16.74
N ALA A 117 -3.86 19.46 16.23
CA ALA A 117 -4.18 20.62 15.40
C ALA A 117 -4.23 21.88 16.30
N VAL A 118 -3.66 22.99 15.82
CA VAL A 118 -3.57 24.26 16.53
C VAL A 118 -4.64 25.20 16.00
N LYS A 119 -5.46 25.76 16.89
CA LYS A 119 -6.46 26.74 16.50
C LYS A 119 -5.78 28.07 16.12
N LEU A 120 -6.28 28.74 15.09
CA LEU A 120 -5.76 30.06 14.71
C LEU A 120 -5.83 31.04 15.88
N GLY A 121 -4.74 31.80 16.08
CA GLY A 121 -4.57 32.75 17.18
C GLY A 121 -4.30 32.14 18.56
N GLU A 122 -4.23 30.80 18.68
CA GLU A 122 -3.90 30.11 19.93
C GLU A 122 -2.48 29.53 19.90
N ASN A 123 -1.87 29.38 21.08
CA ASN A 123 -0.51 28.87 21.21
C ASN A 123 -0.53 27.38 21.55
N ALA A 124 0.39 26.62 20.96
CA ALA A 124 0.62 25.22 21.31
C ALA A 124 2.10 24.97 21.60
N ARG A 125 2.36 24.14 22.61
CA ARG A 125 3.71 23.66 22.94
C ARG A 125 3.65 22.14 23.08
N VAL A 126 4.50 21.44 22.32
CA VAL A 126 4.58 19.98 22.35
C VAL A 126 6.02 19.58 22.62
N GLN A 127 6.22 18.74 23.63
CA GLN A 127 7.52 18.17 23.92
C GLN A 127 7.80 16.97 23.01
N ILE A 128 8.84 17.05 22.19
CA ILE A 128 9.37 15.91 21.45
C ILE A 128 10.18 15.05 22.42
N GLN A 129 9.92 13.75 22.41
CA GLN A 129 10.49 12.79 23.35
C GLN A 129 11.38 11.78 22.62
N GLY A 130 12.42 11.33 23.31
CA GLY A 130 13.32 10.28 22.85
C GLY A 130 13.25 9.03 23.72
N GLN A 131 13.78 7.93 23.19
CA GLN A 131 14.00 6.67 23.90
C GLN A 131 15.25 5.96 23.35
N GLY A 132 15.85 5.06 24.14
CA GLY A 132 17.06 4.33 23.76
C GLY A 132 18.30 5.22 23.85
N GLY A 133 19.49 4.68 23.58
CA GLY A 133 20.74 5.43 23.71
C GLY A 133 20.97 6.01 25.11
N ALA A 134 21.69 7.14 25.20
CA ALA A 134 22.07 7.78 26.46
C ALA A 134 21.24 9.05 26.74
N ALA A 135 20.42 9.05 27.79
CA ALA A 135 19.74 10.25 28.27
C ALA A 135 20.72 11.24 28.95
N PRO A 136 20.43 12.55 29.03
CA PRO A 136 19.25 13.25 28.48
C PRO A 136 19.29 13.44 26.96
N TYR A 137 18.12 13.64 26.36
CA TYR A 137 17.95 13.95 24.94
C TYR A 137 17.73 15.45 24.74
N GLY A 138 18.26 16.01 23.66
CA GLY A 138 18.17 17.45 23.39
C GLY A 138 18.74 17.85 22.03
N GLY A 139 18.98 19.15 21.87
CA GLY A 139 19.57 19.73 20.66
C GLY A 139 18.69 19.53 19.42
N CYS A 140 17.37 19.59 19.62
CA CYS A 140 16.41 19.34 18.56
C CYS A 140 16.45 20.41 17.47
N ARG A 141 16.29 19.99 16.21
CA ARG A 141 16.31 20.89 15.05
C ARG A 141 15.28 20.46 14.02
N ILE A 142 14.71 21.43 13.32
CA ILE A 142 13.94 21.18 12.09
C ILE A 142 14.96 20.99 10.97
N GLU A 143 15.14 19.76 10.50
CA GLU A 143 16.04 19.40 9.39
C GLU A 143 15.37 19.64 8.03
N MET A 144 14.06 19.42 7.95
CA MET A 144 13.26 19.65 6.76
C MET A 144 11.90 20.22 7.17
N ALA A 145 11.40 21.17 6.39
CA ALA A 145 10.04 21.68 6.53
C ALA A 145 9.41 22.00 5.18
N ARG A 146 8.12 21.73 5.06
CA ARG A 146 7.30 22.20 3.95
C ARG A 146 5.92 22.60 4.46
N ALA A 147 5.59 23.87 4.32
CA ALA A 147 4.29 24.43 4.71
C ALA A 147 3.39 24.53 3.47
N PHE A 148 2.24 23.86 3.51
CA PHE A 148 1.16 24.02 2.54
C PHE A 148 0.13 24.98 3.11
N PHE A 149 -0.35 25.90 2.28
CA PHE A 149 -1.42 26.82 2.64
C PHE A 149 -2.72 26.45 1.93
N ALA A 150 -3.85 27.02 2.39
CA ALA A 150 -5.16 26.72 1.83
C ALA A 150 -5.13 26.85 0.30
N ASP A 151 -5.86 25.95 -0.37
CA ASP A 151 -5.84 25.59 -1.79
C ASP A 151 -5.01 24.32 -2.08
N ALA A 152 -5.55 23.40 -2.88
CA ALA A 152 -4.74 22.29 -3.38
C ALA A 152 -3.96 22.69 -4.62
N ALA A 153 -2.98 21.86 -4.96
CA ALA A 153 -2.30 21.96 -6.24
C ALA A 153 -3.31 21.91 -7.40
N GLU A 154 -3.17 22.84 -8.34
CA GLU A 154 -3.84 22.75 -9.61
C GLU A 154 -3.01 21.88 -10.57
N PRO A 155 -3.66 21.15 -11.49
CA PRO A 155 -2.95 20.40 -12.51
C PRO A 155 -1.99 21.30 -13.31
N GLY A 156 -0.70 20.97 -13.27
CA GLY A 156 0.37 21.68 -13.96
C GLY A 156 0.69 23.08 -13.43
N ALA A 157 0.37 23.39 -12.17
CA ALA A 157 0.82 24.59 -11.47
C ALA A 157 1.63 24.22 -10.21
N PRO A 158 2.42 25.15 -9.64
CA PRO A 158 3.11 24.87 -8.39
C PRO A 158 2.11 24.55 -7.29
N ALA A 159 2.45 23.58 -6.43
CA ALA A 159 1.68 23.42 -5.21
C ALA A 159 1.82 24.71 -4.37
N PRO A 160 0.77 25.18 -3.69
CA PRO A 160 0.82 26.37 -2.84
C PRO A 160 1.57 26.05 -1.53
N ALA A 161 2.87 25.80 -1.66
CA ALA A 161 3.74 25.36 -0.59
C ALA A 161 5.05 26.16 -0.54
N VAL A 162 5.63 26.24 0.65
CA VAL A 162 6.92 26.87 0.93
C VAL A 162 7.82 25.85 1.60
N ASP A 163 9.04 25.65 1.07
CA ASP A 163 10.07 24.75 1.62
C ASP A 163 10.79 25.36 2.83
N ALA A 164 10.00 25.78 3.83
CA ALA A 164 10.46 26.29 5.11
C ALA A 164 9.37 26.13 6.19
N ALA A 165 9.78 26.15 7.45
CA ALA A 165 8.84 26.29 8.56
C ALA A 165 8.29 27.74 8.56
N PRO A 166 6.99 27.96 8.80
CA PRO A 166 6.46 29.31 9.00
C PRO A 166 7.08 29.99 10.23
N GLU A 167 7.13 31.32 10.26
CA GLU A 167 7.74 32.08 11.36
C GLU A 167 7.12 31.77 12.73
N TRP A 168 5.82 31.44 12.76
CA TRP A 168 5.10 31.08 13.99
C TRP A 168 5.47 29.68 14.52
N LEU A 169 6.26 28.88 13.80
CA LEU A 169 6.61 27.51 14.19
C LEU A 169 8.11 27.37 14.44
N THR A 170 8.48 27.07 15.69
CA THR A 170 9.88 26.95 16.11
C THR A 170 10.10 25.70 16.96
N ILE A 171 11.37 25.26 17.08
CA ILE A 171 11.77 24.21 18.02
C ILE A 171 12.94 24.69 18.87
N GLY A 172 12.84 24.51 20.18
CA GLY A 172 13.93 24.80 21.12
C GLY A 172 14.94 23.65 21.24
N ASP A 173 16.14 23.96 21.75
CA ASP A 173 17.16 22.96 22.10
C ASP A 173 16.66 21.98 23.18
N ASP A 174 15.68 22.39 23.98
CA ASP A 174 14.96 21.56 24.94
C ASP A 174 13.94 20.62 24.28
N CYS A 175 13.89 20.57 22.95
CA CYS A 175 12.95 19.76 22.17
C CYS A 175 11.47 20.14 22.33
N ALA A 176 11.18 21.37 22.75
CA ALA A 176 9.84 21.91 22.71
C ALA A 176 9.53 22.49 21.32
N LEU A 177 8.61 21.86 20.59
CA LEU A 177 8.00 22.41 19.38
C LEU A 177 6.93 23.43 19.79
N ILE A 178 7.05 24.67 19.32
CA ILE A 178 6.20 25.79 19.69
C ILE A 178 5.51 26.33 18.44
N ALA A 179 4.18 26.34 18.46
CA ALA A 179 3.36 27.11 17.52
C ALA A 179 2.83 28.35 18.25
N ASP A 180 3.25 29.53 17.82
CA ASP A 180 2.90 30.81 18.44
C ASP A 180 1.84 31.53 17.59
N ALA A 181 0.58 31.43 18.01
CA ALA A 181 -0.58 32.10 17.43
C ALA A 181 -0.60 32.13 15.89
N PRO A 182 -0.69 30.96 15.20
CA PRO A 182 -0.77 30.93 13.75
C PRO A 182 -1.93 31.78 13.25
N ASP A 183 -1.68 32.62 12.25
CA ASP A 183 -2.61 33.61 11.72
C ASP A 183 -3.41 33.12 10.51
N ARG A 184 -3.03 31.97 9.95
CA ARG A 184 -3.67 31.34 8.79
C ARG A 184 -3.65 29.83 8.86
N GLU A 185 -4.57 29.20 8.13
CA GLU A 185 -4.58 27.74 8.00
C GLU A 185 -3.39 27.24 7.20
N ALA A 186 -2.79 26.16 7.68
CA ALA A 186 -1.64 25.53 7.06
C ALA A 186 -1.50 24.07 7.51
N VAL A 187 -0.89 23.25 6.66
CA VAL A 187 -0.32 21.96 7.02
C VAL A 187 1.19 22.05 6.86
N VAL A 188 1.93 21.87 7.96
CA VAL A 188 3.39 21.92 7.98
C VAL A 188 3.95 20.51 8.20
N LEU A 189 4.62 19.99 7.17
CA LEU A 189 5.37 18.74 7.23
C LEU A 189 6.77 19.01 7.79
N LEU A 190 7.26 18.18 8.70
CA LEU A 190 8.54 18.37 9.40
C LEU A 190 9.35 17.07 9.46
N VAL A 191 10.66 17.18 9.30
CA VAL A 191 11.61 16.20 9.83
C VAL A 191 12.37 16.86 10.96
N ILE A 192 12.24 16.32 12.17
CA ILE A 192 12.92 16.83 13.37
C ILE A 192 14.04 15.86 13.74
N SER A 193 15.24 16.39 13.95
CA SER A 193 16.36 15.64 14.54
C SER A 193 16.50 15.93 16.03
N ALA A 194 17.16 15.03 16.74
CA ALA A 194 17.61 15.22 18.12
C ALA A 194 18.95 14.51 18.35
N ARG A 195 19.58 14.77 19.49
CA ARG A 195 20.79 14.08 19.96
C ARG A 195 20.59 13.49 21.35
N ASP A 196 21.26 12.37 21.59
CA ASP A 196 21.44 11.80 22.92
C ASP A 196 22.73 12.35 23.58
N ALA A 197 22.94 12.04 24.86
CA ALA A 197 24.10 12.51 25.63
C ALA A 197 25.44 11.92 25.14
N ALA A 198 25.42 10.83 24.37
CA ALA A 198 26.58 10.23 23.74
C ALA A 198 26.85 10.78 22.32
N GLY A 199 25.99 11.67 21.82
CA GLY A 199 26.10 12.30 20.51
C GLY A 199 25.44 11.54 19.36
N ALA A 200 24.76 10.43 19.63
CA ALA A 200 23.96 9.72 18.62
C ALA A 200 22.78 10.59 18.18
N THR A 201 22.46 10.56 16.88
CA THR A 201 21.35 11.35 16.30
C THR A 201 20.19 10.45 15.91
N ALA A 202 18.97 10.95 16.10
CA ALA A 202 17.75 10.34 15.58
C ALA A 202 16.92 11.40 14.85
N GLU A 203 16.15 10.97 13.85
CA GLU A 203 15.18 11.79 13.12
C GLU A 203 13.79 11.17 13.23
N GLU A 204 12.76 12.01 13.17
CA GLU A 204 11.36 11.59 13.05
C GLU A 204 10.56 12.58 12.20
N PHE A 205 9.57 12.05 11.48
CA PHE A 205 8.61 12.81 10.69
C PHE A 205 7.40 13.19 11.54
N TYR A 206 7.02 14.46 11.46
CA TYR A 206 5.83 15.00 12.08
C TYR A 206 5.05 15.87 11.10
N ALA A 207 3.78 16.08 11.40
CA ALA A 207 2.99 17.09 10.72
C ALA A 207 2.14 17.88 11.71
N LEU A 208 2.09 19.19 11.53
CA LEU A 208 1.29 20.10 12.34
C LEU A 208 0.27 20.80 11.43
N ARG A 209 -0.98 20.84 11.87
CA ARG A 209 -2.04 21.59 11.20
C ARG A 209 -2.44 22.81 12.02
N SER A 210 -2.45 24.00 11.41
CA SER A 210 -3.19 25.15 11.94
C SER A 210 -4.54 25.26 11.24
N ALA A 211 -5.62 25.44 11.99
CA ALA A 211 -6.99 25.43 11.44
C ALA A 211 -7.91 26.38 12.21
N ALA A 212 -8.91 26.94 11.53
CA ALA A 212 -9.97 27.70 12.20
C ALA A 212 -10.83 26.78 13.09
N ASP A 213 -11.10 25.57 12.61
CA ASP A 213 -11.73 24.48 13.35
C ASP A 213 -10.79 23.27 13.47
N PRO A 214 -10.09 23.09 14.62
CA PRO A 214 -9.22 21.95 14.85
C PRO A 214 -9.93 20.59 14.83
N SER A 215 -11.26 20.54 14.93
CA SER A 215 -12.06 19.30 14.91
C SER A 215 -12.44 18.83 13.51
N ALA A 216 -12.32 19.70 12.50
CA ALA A 216 -12.59 19.35 11.11
C ALA A 216 -11.61 18.27 10.61
N PRO A 217 -11.99 17.41 9.64
CA PRO A 217 -11.07 16.45 9.03
C PRO A 217 -9.81 17.12 8.47
N GLY A 218 -8.69 16.41 8.51
CA GLY A 218 -7.45 16.82 7.85
C GLY A 218 -7.65 17.13 6.36
N TRP A 219 -6.81 17.98 5.77
CA TRP A 219 -6.84 18.30 4.34
C TRP A 219 -6.60 17.05 3.46
N LEU A 220 -5.66 16.17 3.81
CA LEU A 220 -5.45 14.90 3.11
C LEU A 220 -6.61 13.95 3.33
N GLU A 221 -7.15 13.88 4.54
CA GLU A 221 -8.35 13.08 4.80
C GLU A 221 -9.54 13.54 3.96
N ALA A 222 -9.82 14.83 3.94
CA ALA A 222 -10.89 15.42 3.16
C ALA A 222 -10.70 15.12 1.66
N LYS A 223 -9.47 15.28 1.14
CA LYS A 223 -9.14 14.95 -0.25
C LYS A 223 -9.33 13.47 -0.56
N ALA A 224 -8.87 12.57 0.30
CA ALA A 224 -9.07 11.13 0.12
C ALA A 224 -10.56 10.76 0.10
N ARG A 225 -11.35 11.32 1.03
CA ARG A 225 -12.79 11.11 1.11
C ARG A 225 -13.53 11.65 -0.13
N GLU A 226 -13.11 12.79 -0.68
CA GLU A 226 -13.63 13.32 -1.95
C GLU A 226 -13.45 12.31 -3.10
N TYR A 227 -12.23 11.76 -3.24
CA TYR A 227 -11.96 10.74 -4.25
C TYR A 227 -12.74 9.44 -3.99
N ASN A 228 -12.82 8.98 -2.74
CA ASN A 228 -13.62 7.81 -2.36
C ASN A 228 -15.10 7.99 -2.72
N LYS A 229 -15.68 9.16 -2.44
CA LYS A 229 -17.07 9.47 -2.77
C LYS A 229 -17.30 9.42 -4.28
N ARG A 230 -16.44 10.07 -5.07
CA ARG A 230 -16.53 10.05 -6.52
C ARG A 230 -16.38 8.64 -7.09
N TYR A 231 -15.46 7.85 -6.53
CA TYR A 231 -15.26 6.46 -6.93
C TYR A 231 -16.55 5.66 -6.74
N ASP A 232 -17.13 5.70 -5.55
CA ASP A 232 -18.31 4.90 -5.21
C ASP A 232 -19.54 5.29 -6.03
N GLU A 233 -19.80 6.60 -6.15
CA GLU A 233 -21.00 7.13 -6.79
C GLU A 233 -21.03 6.93 -8.31
N VAL A 234 -19.88 6.99 -8.99
CA VAL A 234 -19.88 6.96 -10.46
C VAL A 234 -18.91 5.98 -11.09
N MET A 235 -17.78 5.64 -10.48
CA MET A 235 -16.73 4.84 -11.12
C MET A 235 -16.84 3.34 -10.82
N SER A 236 -17.72 2.95 -9.91
CA SER A 236 -17.87 1.55 -9.51
C SER A 236 -19.32 1.07 -9.52
N PRO A 237 -20.00 1.02 -10.67
CA PRO A 237 -21.40 0.59 -10.74
C PRO A 237 -21.61 -0.88 -10.31
N THR A 238 -20.61 -1.72 -10.55
CA THR A 238 -20.68 -3.19 -10.39
C THR A 238 -19.71 -3.71 -9.33
N GLY A 239 -19.04 -2.83 -8.59
CA GLY A 239 -17.92 -3.18 -7.72
C GLY A 239 -16.56 -3.19 -8.42
N LEU A 240 -16.53 -3.05 -9.74
CA LEU A 240 -15.32 -2.88 -10.52
C LEU A 240 -14.84 -1.42 -10.50
N ALA A 241 -13.53 -1.20 -10.62
CA ALA A 241 -12.92 0.11 -10.75
C ALA A 241 -12.84 0.51 -12.23
N HIS A 242 -13.80 1.30 -12.71
CA HIS A 242 -13.84 1.78 -14.09
C HIS A 242 -13.32 3.21 -14.24
N GLU A 243 -12.65 3.48 -15.35
CA GLU A 243 -12.53 4.87 -15.82
C GLU A 243 -13.86 5.30 -16.46
N MET A 244 -14.04 6.59 -16.70
CA MET A 244 -15.28 7.10 -17.30
C MET A 244 -14.97 8.17 -18.34
N TYR A 245 -15.60 8.08 -19.51
CA TYR A 245 -15.57 9.14 -20.50
C TYR A 245 -16.38 10.37 -20.04
N TYR A 246 -16.16 11.54 -20.64
CA TYR A 246 -16.88 12.76 -20.28
C TYR A 246 -18.39 12.70 -20.60
N ASP A 247 -18.80 11.83 -21.52
CA ASP A 247 -20.20 11.51 -21.81
C ASP A 247 -20.86 10.63 -20.73
N GLY A 248 -20.09 10.21 -19.71
CA GLY A 248 -20.57 9.37 -18.61
C GLY A 248 -20.51 7.87 -18.89
N SER A 249 -20.05 7.44 -20.07
CA SER A 249 -19.87 6.03 -20.38
C SER A 249 -18.58 5.46 -19.80
N TYR A 250 -18.55 4.16 -19.50
CA TYR A 250 -17.39 3.54 -18.86
C TYR A 250 -16.25 3.23 -19.83
N ALA A 251 -15.03 3.28 -19.30
CA ALA A 251 -13.78 3.07 -20.01
C ALA A 251 -12.83 2.17 -19.20
N GLY A 252 -11.64 1.92 -19.74
CA GLY A 252 -10.57 1.24 -18.99
C GLY A 252 -10.80 -0.26 -18.73
N TYR A 253 -11.71 -0.91 -19.47
CA TYR A 253 -12.03 -2.35 -19.34
C TYR A 253 -10.82 -3.29 -19.52
N GLY A 254 -9.69 -2.81 -20.04
CA GLY A 254 -8.46 -3.60 -20.15
C GLY A 254 -7.80 -3.87 -18.81
N ASP A 255 -7.78 -2.87 -17.92
CA ASP A 255 -7.01 -2.88 -16.67
C ASP A 255 -7.91 -2.76 -15.43
N THR A 256 -9.22 -2.87 -15.62
CA THR A 256 -10.22 -2.76 -14.54
C THR A 256 -9.93 -3.73 -13.38
N ALA A 257 -9.57 -4.99 -13.65
CA ALA A 257 -9.31 -5.97 -12.59
C ALA A 257 -8.12 -5.60 -11.68
N ILE A 258 -7.00 -5.11 -12.23
CA ILE A 258 -5.84 -4.70 -11.40
C ILE A 258 -6.23 -3.52 -10.49
N TRP A 259 -6.98 -2.56 -11.04
CA TRP A 259 -7.39 -1.36 -10.31
C TRP A 259 -8.52 -1.62 -9.31
N THR A 260 -9.38 -2.59 -9.59
CA THR A 260 -10.39 -3.06 -8.64
C THR A 260 -9.71 -3.63 -7.40
N GLY A 261 -8.73 -4.52 -7.57
CA GLY A 261 -7.99 -5.07 -6.44
C GLY A 261 -7.13 -4.02 -5.71
N THR A 262 -6.52 -3.08 -6.43
CA THR A 262 -5.79 -1.95 -5.82
C THR A 262 -6.70 -1.07 -4.97
N TYR A 263 -7.90 -0.73 -5.48
CA TYR A 263 -8.91 0.01 -4.72
C TYR A 263 -9.38 -0.79 -3.50
N CYS A 264 -9.66 -2.09 -3.65
CA CYS A 264 -10.12 -2.93 -2.55
C CYS A 264 -9.16 -2.96 -1.37
N GLY A 265 -7.85 -3.00 -1.64
CA GLY A 265 -6.84 -2.84 -0.58
C GLY A 265 -6.98 -1.49 0.13
N GLY A 266 -7.16 -0.40 -0.62
CA GLY A 266 -7.41 0.94 -0.07
C GLY A 266 -8.70 1.03 0.75
N ALA A 267 -9.80 0.44 0.28
CA ALA A 267 -11.07 0.38 1.00
C ALA A 267 -10.97 -0.42 2.30
N ALA A 268 -10.22 -1.52 2.30
CA ALA A 268 -9.97 -2.31 3.50
C ALA A 268 -9.14 -1.53 4.53
N PHE A 269 -8.10 -0.80 4.10
CA PHE A 269 -7.35 0.09 4.99
C PHE A 269 -8.21 1.23 5.53
N TYR A 270 -9.05 1.83 4.70
CA TYR A 270 -9.99 2.86 5.13
C TYR A 270 -10.92 2.33 6.24
N TYR A 271 -11.50 1.15 6.03
CA TYR A 271 -12.36 0.53 7.03
C TYR A 271 -11.59 0.17 8.30
N ALA A 272 -10.38 -0.38 8.19
CA ALA A 272 -9.55 -0.71 9.34
C ALA A 272 -9.13 0.53 10.17
N VAL A 273 -8.95 1.68 9.52
CA VAL A 273 -8.58 2.95 10.18
C VAL A 273 -9.78 3.61 10.86
N THR A 274 -10.97 3.52 10.26
CA THR A 274 -12.13 4.36 10.67
C THR A 274 -13.27 3.59 11.31
N GLY A 275 -13.42 2.30 11.03
CA GLY A 275 -14.57 1.50 11.46
C GLY A 275 -15.92 1.93 10.85
N GLU A 276 -15.93 2.82 9.85
CA GLU A 276 -17.15 3.40 9.29
C GLU A 276 -17.93 2.39 8.41
N ASP A 277 -19.26 2.40 8.54
CA ASP A 277 -20.16 1.58 7.70
C ASP A 277 -20.01 1.89 6.21
N TYR A 278 -19.75 3.15 5.85
CA TYR A 278 -19.48 3.56 4.47
C TYR A 278 -18.22 2.88 3.90
N ALA A 279 -17.13 2.85 4.68
CA ALA A 279 -15.90 2.17 4.29
C ALA A 279 -16.10 0.66 4.20
N ARG A 280 -16.86 0.07 5.15
CA ARG A 280 -17.24 -1.34 5.13
C ARG A 280 -18.05 -1.72 3.88
N ALA A 281 -19.02 -0.88 3.49
CA ALA A 281 -19.83 -1.10 2.29
C ALA A 281 -18.98 -1.08 1.00
N ASN A 282 -17.96 -0.22 0.94
CA ASN A 282 -17.00 -0.19 -0.17
C ASN A 282 -16.20 -1.49 -0.28
N VAL A 283 -15.79 -2.09 0.85
CA VAL A 283 -15.13 -3.40 0.87
C VAL A 283 -16.06 -4.49 0.33
N GLU A 284 -17.29 -4.57 0.81
CA GLU A 284 -18.29 -5.54 0.35
C GLU A 284 -18.50 -5.43 -1.18
N LYS A 285 -18.71 -4.20 -1.66
CA LYS A 285 -18.97 -3.90 -3.05
C LYS A 285 -17.82 -4.34 -3.96
N CYS A 286 -16.60 -3.98 -3.61
CA CYS A 286 -15.45 -4.28 -4.45
C CYS A 286 -14.99 -5.75 -4.33
N LEU A 287 -15.14 -6.38 -3.16
CA LEU A 287 -14.90 -7.82 -2.96
C LEU A 287 -15.89 -8.65 -3.78
N THR A 288 -17.17 -8.23 -3.82
CA THR A 288 -18.17 -8.80 -4.73
C THR A 288 -17.71 -8.74 -6.18
N GLY A 289 -17.22 -7.57 -6.62
CA GLY A 289 -16.69 -7.40 -7.98
C GLY A 289 -15.51 -8.34 -8.28
N MET A 290 -14.57 -8.48 -7.36
CA MET A 290 -13.44 -9.42 -7.52
C MET A 290 -13.88 -10.89 -7.57
N THR A 291 -14.85 -11.30 -6.75
CA THR A 291 -15.43 -12.65 -6.82
C THR A 291 -16.15 -12.87 -8.16
N GLN A 292 -16.89 -11.88 -8.64
CA GLN A 292 -17.58 -11.95 -9.94
C GLN A 292 -16.61 -12.03 -11.12
N LEU A 293 -15.47 -11.34 -11.09
CA LEU A 293 -14.41 -11.48 -12.10
C LEU A 293 -13.94 -12.94 -12.23
N ARG A 294 -13.83 -13.67 -11.11
CA ARG A 294 -13.44 -15.09 -11.10
C ARG A 294 -14.56 -16.00 -11.59
N GLU A 295 -15.79 -15.79 -11.11
CA GLU A 295 -16.89 -16.71 -11.39
C GLU A 295 -17.42 -16.60 -12.84
N ILE A 296 -17.39 -15.41 -13.43
CA ILE A 296 -18.06 -15.16 -14.73
C ILE A 296 -17.43 -15.91 -15.91
N THR A 297 -16.16 -16.30 -15.79
CA THR A 297 -15.43 -16.99 -16.87
C THR A 297 -15.88 -18.44 -17.04
N GLY A 298 -16.46 -19.04 -16.00
CA GLY A 298 -16.77 -20.48 -15.95
C GLY A 298 -15.55 -21.39 -15.85
N VAL A 299 -14.33 -20.86 -15.92
CA VAL A 299 -13.08 -21.61 -15.80
C VAL A 299 -12.58 -21.50 -14.35
N PRO A 300 -12.38 -22.62 -13.63
CA PRO A 300 -11.96 -22.60 -12.23
C PRO A 300 -10.72 -21.73 -11.99
N GLY A 301 -10.88 -20.71 -11.15
CA GLY A 301 -9.82 -19.80 -10.71
C GLY A 301 -9.31 -18.79 -11.76
N LEU A 302 -9.81 -18.82 -12.98
CA LEU A 302 -9.51 -17.78 -13.98
C LEU A 302 -10.33 -16.52 -13.70
N ILE A 303 -9.68 -15.36 -13.70
CA ILE A 303 -10.37 -14.06 -13.65
C ILE A 303 -10.55 -13.47 -15.05
N ALA A 304 -11.66 -12.77 -15.27
CA ALA A 304 -11.82 -11.85 -16.39
C ALA A 304 -11.00 -10.56 -16.17
N ARG A 305 -10.70 -9.83 -17.25
CA ARG A 305 -10.14 -8.45 -17.16
C ARG A 305 -11.16 -7.44 -16.66
N ALA A 306 -12.41 -7.63 -17.07
CA ALA A 306 -13.57 -6.85 -16.70
C ALA A 306 -14.85 -7.60 -17.10
N TYR A 307 -15.97 -7.22 -16.50
CA TYR A 307 -17.30 -7.59 -16.98
C TYR A 307 -18.19 -6.36 -17.12
N GLU A 308 -19.23 -6.52 -17.91
CA GLU A 308 -20.27 -5.53 -18.17
C GLU A 308 -21.62 -6.22 -18.05
N VAL A 309 -22.56 -5.59 -17.36
CA VAL A 309 -23.91 -6.10 -17.14
C VAL A 309 -24.86 -5.41 -18.12
N ASP A 310 -25.36 -4.25 -17.72
CA ASP A 310 -26.35 -3.44 -18.42
C ASP A 310 -26.11 -1.95 -18.18
N GLU A 311 -25.00 -1.58 -17.53
CA GLU A 311 -24.67 -0.21 -17.16
C GLU A 311 -24.41 0.70 -18.38
N TRP A 312 -24.26 0.14 -19.58
CA TRP A 312 -24.24 0.89 -20.83
C TRP A 312 -25.63 1.42 -21.24
N LYS A 313 -26.72 0.79 -20.81
CA LYS A 313 -28.10 1.19 -21.17
C LYS A 313 -28.39 2.60 -20.65
N GLY A 314 -28.84 3.47 -21.55
CA GLY A 314 -29.08 4.90 -21.24
C GLY A 314 -27.82 5.77 -21.27
N ARG A 315 -26.64 5.20 -21.52
CA ARG A 315 -25.37 5.91 -21.73
C ARG A 315 -24.83 5.74 -23.15
N ARG A 316 -25.11 4.60 -23.79
CA ARG A 316 -24.66 4.24 -25.14
C ARG A 316 -25.74 3.45 -25.88
N ASP A 317 -25.61 3.39 -27.21
CA ASP A 317 -26.50 2.60 -28.09
C ASP A 317 -26.19 1.09 -28.02
N LYS A 318 -24.97 0.72 -27.65
CA LYS A 318 -24.51 -0.67 -27.55
C LYS A 318 -23.54 -0.88 -26.37
N PRO A 319 -23.37 -2.12 -25.91
CA PRO A 319 -22.38 -2.48 -24.88
C PRO A 319 -20.95 -2.07 -25.27
N ILE A 320 -20.09 -1.87 -24.27
CA ILE A 320 -18.65 -1.64 -24.46
C ILE A 320 -17.93 -2.94 -24.83
N ILE A 321 -18.33 -4.05 -24.20
CA ILE A 321 -17.80 -5.39 -24.51
C ILE A 321 -18.60 -5.93 -25.70
N ASP A 322 -18.01 -5.86 -26.89
CA ASP A 322 -18.58 -6.43 -28.11
C ASP A 322 -18.45 -7.97 -28.06
N ILE A 323 -19.48 -8.71 -28.47
CA ILE A 323 -19.44 -10.18 -28.48
C ILE A 323 -18.58 -10.63 -29.67
N ASP A 324 -17.28 -10.81 -29.43
CA ASP A 324 -16.30 -11.22 -30.42
C ASP A 324 -15.27 -12.16 -29.78
N PRO A 325 -15.46 -13.50 -29.91
CA PRO A 325 -14.52 -14.48 -29.41
C PRO A 325 -13.10 -14.34 -30.00
N ALA A 326 -12.94 -13.79 -31.21
CA ALA A 326 -11.61 -13.55 -31.79
C ALA A 326 -10.86 -12.43 -31.05
N ARG A 327 -11.57 -11.62 -30.25
CA ARG A 327 -11.01 -10.59 -29.36
C ARG A 327 -11.10 -10.97 -27.89
N ASN A 328 -11.38 -12.24 -27.58
CA ASN A 328 -11.59 -12.76 -26.23
C ASN A 328 -12.69 -12.00 -25.46
N GLN A 329 -13.81 -11.73 -26.13
CA GLN A 329 -14.96 -11.07 -25.53
C GLN A 329 -16.20 -11.95 -25.70
N TYR A 330 -16.91 -12.18 -24.60
CA TYR A 330 -17.92 -13.22 -24.50
C TYR A 330 -19.18 -12.73 -23.82
N GLU A 331 -20.31 -13.37 -24.12
CA GLU A 331 -21.55 -13.24 -23.37
C GLU A 331 -21.87 -14.57 -22.68
N VAL A 332 -22.20 -14.51 -21.41
CA VAL A 332 -22.63 -15.69 -20.64
C VAL A 332 -24.06 -16.05 -21.01
N LYS A 333 -24.30 -17.28 -21.46
CA LYS A 333 -25.61 -17.72 -21.99
C LYS A 333 -26.54 -18.35 -20.96
N GLU A 334 -26.00 -18.84 -19.85
CA GLU A 334 -26.72 -19.64 -18.86
C GLU A 334 -26.22 -19.36 -17.43
N GLY A 335 -26.98 -19.81 -16.43
CA GLY A 335 -26.60 -19.68 -15.01
C GLY A 335 -26.75 -18.26 -14.45
N LYS A 336 -26.09 -18.02 -13.30
CA LYS A 336 -26.20 -16.80 -12.47
C LYS A 336 -25.87 -15.51 -13.23
N TYR A 337 -24.95 -15.57 -14.20
CA TYR A 337 -24.47 -14.41 -14.96
C TYR A 337 -25.08 -14.33 -16.38
N LYS A 338 -26.16 -15.06 -16.66
CA LYS A 338 -26.81 -15.05 -17.98
C LYS A 338 -27.09 -13.63 -18.47
N GLY A 339 -26.62 -13.31 -19.67
CA GLY A 339 -26.74 -12.00 -20.33
C GLY A 339 -25.62 -11.02 -20.01
N TRP A 340 -24.75 -11.32 -19.06
CA TRP A 340 -23.57 -10.50 -18.75
C TRP A 340 -22.48 -10.76 -19.78
N ARG A 341 -21.63 -9.77 -19.99
CA ARG A 341 -20.50 -9.82 -20.93
C ARG A 341 -19.19 -9.72 -20.16
N PHE A 342 -18.15 -10.37 -20.64
CA PHE A 342 -16.83 -10.24 -20.05
C PHE A 342 -15.72 -10.23 -21.09
N ARG A 343 -14.61 -9.61 -20.70
CA ARG A 343 -13.36 -9.62 -21.45
C ARG A 343 -12.41 -10.63 -20.80
N GLY A 344 -12.00 -11.63 -21.55
CA GLY A 344 -10.99 -12.62 -21.16
C GLY A 344 -9.57 -12.06 -21.19
N THR A 345 -8.60 -12.92 -21.46
CA THR A 345 -7.17 -12.62 -21.64
C THR A 345 -6.54 -11.87 -20.45
N ALA A 346 -6.92 -12.22 -19.22
CA ALA A 346 -6.28 -11.66 -18.02
C ALA A 346 -4.78 -12.00 -18.01
N SER A 347 -3.95 -10.98 -17.80
CA SER A 347 -2.51 -11.14 -17.63
C SER A 347 -2.12 -11.10 -16.16
N ARG A 348 -0.84 -11.39 -15.90
CA ARG A 348 -0.22 -11.39 -14.57
C ARG A 348 -0.51 -10.14 -13.73
N ASP A 349 -0.76 -9.02 -14.37
CA ASP A 349 -1.07 -7.73 -13.78
C ASP A 349 -2.48 -7.67 -13.19
N GLN A 350 -3.49 -8.11 -13.96
CA GLN A 350 -4.84 -8.29 -13.43
C GLN A 350 -4.84 -9.27 -12.27
N PHE A 351 -4.12 -10.40 -12.38
CA PHE A 351 -3.97 -11.33 -11.27
C PHE A 351 -3.27 -10.67 -10.06
N THR A 352 -2.21 -9.89 -10.28
CA THR A 352 -1.48 -9.20 -9.21
C THR A 352 -2.39 -8.28 -8.41
N GLY A 353 -3.20 -7.44 -9.08
CA GLY A 353 -4.10 -6.53 -8.37
C GLY A 353 -5.19 -7.29 -7.61
N VAL A 354 -5.81 -8.31 -8.21
CA VAL A 354 -6.86 -9.10 -7.54
C VAL A 354 -6.28 -9.90 -6.36
N PHE A 355 -5.08 -10.48 -6.48
CA PHE A 355 -4.37 -11.09 -5.35
C PHE A 355 -4.11 -10.06 -4.26
N TRP A 356 -3.61 -8.87 -4.61
CA TRP A 356 -3.32 -7.79 -3.68
C TRP A 356 -4.55 -7.41 -2.85
N GLY A 357 -5.67 -7.10 -3.51
CA GLY A 357 -6.90 -6.67 -2.82
C GLY A 357 -7.46 -7.73 -1.89
N ASN A 358 -7.56 -8.99 -2.35
CA ASN A 358 -8.03 -10.10 -1.51
C ASN A 358 -7.06 -10.38 -0.35
N ALA A 359 -5.74 -10.32 -0.58
CA ALA A 359 -4.75 -10.56 0.46
C ALA A 359 -4.82 -9.51 1.57
N ILE A 360 -4.98 -8.21 1.24
CA ILE A 360 -5.18 -7.16 2.24
C ILE A 360 -6.46 -7.40 3.04
N ILE A 361 -7.59 -7.64 2.37
CA ILE A 361 -8.88 -7.93 3.03
C ILE A 361 -8.73 -9.09 4.02
N TRP A 362 -8.17 -10.21 3.56
CA TRP A 362 -7.96 -11.40 4.37
C TRP A 362 -6.97 -11.17 5.54
N GLN A 363 -5.97 -10.30 5.33
CA GLN A 363 -4.94 -9.99 6.31
C GLN A 363 -5.50 -9.16 7.46
N ILE A 364 -6.19 -8.06 7.17
CA ILE A 364 -6.46 -7.01 8.16
C ILE A 364 -7.89 -7.02 8.68
N LEU A 365 -8.84 -7.63 7.97
CA LEU A 365 -10.24 -7.71 8.40
C LEU A 365 -10.54 -9.05 9.08
N THR A 366 -11.22 -8.99 10.22
CA THR A 366 -11.56 -10.18 11.03
C THR A 366 -12.97 -10.71 10.77
N GLU A 367 -13.75 -10.04 9.92
CA GLU A 367 -15.11 -10.47 9.57
C GLU A 367 -15.09 -11.80 8.80
N PRO A 368 -15.82 -12.84 9.27
CA PRO A 368 -15.73 -14.18 8.68
C PRO A 368 -16.11 -14.25 7.19
N ASP A 369 -17.13 -13.52 6.76
CA ASP A 369 -17.57 -13.51 5.35
C ASP A 369 -16.50 -12.95 4.42
N PHE A 370 -15.98 -11.76 4.74
CA PHE A 370 -14.89 -11.14 3.98
C PHE A 370 -13.67 -12.05 3.92
N ALA A 371 -13.28 -12.63 5.05
CA ALA A 371 -12.14 -13.53 5.11
C ALA A 371 -12.34 -14.79 4.27
N ALA A 372 -13.53 -15.41 4.33
CA ALA A 372 -13.84 -16.63 3.58
C ALA A 372 -13.82 -16.40 2.07
N ARG A 373 -14.49 -15.34 1.59
CA ARG A 373 -14.53 -14.99 0.16
C ARG A 373 -13.16 -14.58 -0.38
N ALA A 374 -12.40 -13.81 0.40
CA ALA A 374 -11.04 -13.44 0.02
C ALA A 374 -10.12 -14.67 -0.05
N ALA A 375 -10.20 -15.58 0.93
CA ALA A 375 -9.46 -16.83 0.94
C ALA A 375 -9.82 -17.73 -0.25
N GLU A 376 -11.10 -17.84 -0.60
CA GLU A 376 -11.56 -18.60 -1.75
C GLU A 376 -10.99 -18.02 -3.07
N ASN A 377 -11.04 -16.70 -3.25
CA ASN A 377 -10.47 -16.05 -4.43
C ASN A 377 -8.96 -16.32 -4.54
N ILE A 378 -8.20 -16.15 -3.45
CA ILE A 378 -6.75 -16.40 -3.41
C ILE A 378 -6.44 -17.86 -3.77
N THR A 379 -7.09 -18.82 -3.10
CA THR A 379 -6.78 -20.25 -3.27
C THR A 379 -7.19 -20.76 -4.65
N ALA A 380 -8.33 -20.31 -5.18
CA ALA A 380 -8.78 -20.69 -6.52
C ALA A 380 -7.85 -20.13 -7.63
N MET A 381 -7.45 -18.86 -7.54
CA MET A 381 -6.53 -18.26 -8.51
C MET A 381 -5.14 -18.91 -8.46
N ALA A 382 -4.66 -19.25 -7.27
CA ALA A 382 -3.40 -19.99 -7.11
C ALA A 382 -3.51 -21.39 -7.74
N ALA A 383 -4.61 -22.11 -7.47
CA ALA A 383 -4.87 -23.43 -8.05
C ALA A 383 -4.91 -23.38 -9.57
N HIS A 384 -5.57 -22.37 -10.16
CA HIS A 384 -5.62 -22.19 -11.62
C HIS A 384 -4.22 -22.19 -12.24
N ILE A 385 -3.30 -21.39 -11.69
CA ILE A 385 -1.93 -21.30 -12.22
C ILE A 385 -1.18 -22.61 -11.98
N TRP A 386 -1.29 -23.18 -10.77
CA TRP A 386 -0.60 -24.41 -10.43
C TRP A 386 -1.04 -25.57 -11.31
N ASP A 387 -2.34 -25.86 -11.37
CA ASP A 387 -2.93 -27.02 -12.03
C ASP A 387 -2.74 -26.94 -13.56
N ASN A 388 -2.58 -25.74 -14.12
CA ASN A 388 -2.28 -25.52 -15.53
C ASN A 388 -0.79 -25.36 -15.83
N ASN A 389 0.10 -26.06 -15.11
CA ASN A 389 1.55 -26.05 -15.37
C ASN A 389 2.14 -24.63 -15.39
N MET A 390 1.81 -23.81 -14.38
CA MET A 390 2.26 -22.42 -14.27
C MET A 390 1.78 -21.51 -15.41
N HIS A 391 0.64 -21.83 -16.04
CA HIS A 391 -0.02 -20.98 -17.02
C HIS A 391 -1.28 -20.34 -16.47
N ILE A 392 -1.57 -19.12 -16.92
CA ILE A 392 -2.92 -18.56 -16.90
C ILE A 392 -3.62 -19.02 -18.18
N MET A 393 -4.53 -20.00 -18.06
CA MET A 393 -5.27 -20.57 -19.19
C MET A 393 -6.61 -19.87 -19.36
N ASP A 394 -6.87 -19.36 -20.56
CA ASP A 394 -8.09 -18.66 -20.89
C ASP A 394 -9.23 -19.62 -21.26
N VAL A 395 -10.42 -19.06 -21.48
CA VAL A 395 -11.64 -19.81 -21.83
C VAL A 395 -11.55 -20.54 -23.18
N ASP A 396 -10.60 -20.16 -24.04
CA ASP A 396 -10.34 -20.83 -25.32
C ASP A 396 -9.39 -22.04 -25.20
N GLY A 397 -8.93 -22.35 -23.99
CA GLY A 397 -8.03 -23.46 -23.71
C GLY A 397 -6.55 -23.16 -24.04
N LYS A 398 -6.19 -21.89 -24.30
CA LYS A 398 -4.80 -21.47 -24.50
C LYS A 398 -4.34 -20.59 -23.35
N HIS A 399 -3.03 -20.53 -23.11
CA HIS A 399 -2.52 -19.58 -22.13
C HIS A 399 -2.67 -18.14 -22.64
N THR A 400 -2.91 -17.18 -21.73
CA THR A 400 -3.01 -15.77 -22.09
C THR A 400 -1.65 -15.21 -22.55
N ARG A 401 -1.64 -14.07 -23.25
CA ARG A 401 -0.42 -13.48 -23.86
C ARG A 401 0.74 -13.30 -22.87
N HIS A 402 0.44 -12.94 -21.62
CA HIS A 402 1.43 -12.76 -20.55
C HIS A 402 1.23 -13.78 -19.42
N GLY A 403 0.70 -14.95 -19.78
CA GLY A 403 0.25 -16.02 -18.88
C GLY A 403 1.29 -17.09 -18.57
N VAL A 404 2.51 -17.06 -19.11
CA VAL A 404 3.60 -17.94 -18.64
C VAL A 404 4.15 -17.39 -17.32
N MET A 405 3.89 -18.10 -16.23
CA MET A 405 4.18 -17.65 -14.86
C MET A 405 5.40 -18.32 -14.23
N SER A 406 5.97 -19.35 -14.86
CA SER A 406 7.16 -20.05 -14.35
C SER A 406 8.28 -19.05 -14.00
N GLY A 407 8.97 -19.28 -12.87
CA GLY A 407 10.19 -18.57 -12.48
C GLY A 407 11.38 -18.80 -13.43
N TRP A 408 11.22 -19.69 -14.41
CA TRP A 408 12.18 -19.99 -15.48
C TRP A 408 11.62 -19.69 -16.88
N GLY A 409 10.49 -18.98 -16.95
CA GLY A 409 9.86 -18.56 -18.20
C GLY A 409 9.83 -17.05 -18.38
N ILE A 410 9.86 -16.60 -19.64
CA ILE A 410 9.81 -15.19 -20.03
C ILE A 410 8.93 -15.03 -21.25
N GLN A 411 8.06 -14.03 -21.21
CA GLN A 411 7.29 -13.54 -22.35
C GLN A 411 7.57 -12.06 -22.51
N ASP A 412 7.93 -11.63 -23.72
CA ASP A 412 7.99 -10.21 -24.06
C ASP A 412 6.61 -9.64 -24.41
N SER A 413 6.57 -8.31 -24.52
CA SER A 413 5.36 -7.55 -24.77
C SER A 413 4.77 -7.83 -26.14
N ASP A 414 5.62 -8.11 -27.14
CA ASP A 414 5.25 -8.28 -28.54
C ASP A 414 4.84 -9.72 -28.86
N GLY A 415 5.21 -10.68 -28.01
CA GLY A 415 4.96 -12.10 -28.20
C GLY A 415 5.99 -12.80 -29.08
N GLU A 416 7.07 -12.10 -29.47
CA GLU A 416 8.15 -12.63 -30.29
C GLU A 416 9.08 -13.54 -29.46
N LYS A 417 9.32 -13.20 -28.19
CA LYS A 417 10.03 -14.06 -27.23
C LYS A 417 9.03 -14.70 -26.29
N ASN A 418 8.76 -15.97 -26.51
CA ASN A 418 7.96 -16.82 -25.64
C ASN A 418 8.81 -18.00 -25.15
N TYR A 419 9.55 -17.79 -24.07
CA TYR A 419 10.34 -18.81 -23.41
C TYR A 419 9.48 -19.50 -22.35
N ASP A 420 8.90 -20.63 -22.75
CA ASP A 420 8.09 -21.47 -21.89
C ASP A 420 8.80 -22.82 -21.64
N PRO A 421 9.26 -23.07 -20.40
CA PRO A 421 9.95 -24.31 -20.07
C PRO A 421 9.03 -25.55 -20.08
N TYR A 422 7.71 -25.38 -20.07
CA TYR A 422 6.77 -26.50 -20.18
C TYR A 422 6.51 -26.93 -21.63
N VAL A 423 6.67 -26.01 -22.59
CA VAL A 423 6.61 -26.33 -24.03
C VAL A 423 7.99 -26.73 -24.56
N ASN A 424 9.04 -26.04 -24.13
CA ASN A 424 10.42 -26.34 -24.52
C ASN A 424 11.34 -26.44 -23.29
N PRO A 425 11.47 -27.64 -22.67
CA PRO A 425 12.26 -27.84 -21.46
C PRO A 425 13.77 -27.52 -21.60
N ALA A 426 14.29 -27.39 -22.83
CA ALA A 426 15.66 -26.99 -23.06
C ALA A 426 15.89 -25.48 -22.83
N VAL A 427 14.82 -24.67 -22.82
CA VAL A 427 14.88 -23.22 -22.66
C VAL A 427 14.42 -22.82 -21.27
N LYS A 428 15.37 -22.50 -20.40
CA LYS A 428 15.13 -22.04 -19.03
C LYS A 428 15.76 -20.68 -18.83
N VAL A 429 14.96 -19.64 -18.72
CA VAL A 429 15.44 -18.27 -18.52
C VAL A 429 14.97 -17.76 -17.16
N PRO A 430 15.87 -17.49 -16.22
CA PRO A 430 15.47 -17.10 -14.87
C PRO A 430 14.71 -15.76 -14.88
N ASN A 431 13.57 -15.74 -14.20
CA ASN A 431 12.69 -14.57 -14.13
C ASN A 431 12.35 -14.28 -12.66
N GLY A 432 13.05 -13.30 -12.08
CA GLY A 432 12.88 -12.92 -10.68
C GLY A 432 11.51 -12.36 -10.34
N MET A 433 10.83 -11.72 -11.30
CA MET A 433 9.50 -11.16 -11.09
C MET A 433 8.47 -12.28 -10.97
N ASN A 434 8.49 -13.25 -11.89
CA ASN A 434 7.67 -14.45 -11.83
C ASN A 434 7.95 -15.25 -10.55
N SER A 435 9.22 -15.42 -10.19
CA SER A 435 9.58 -16.08 -8.93
C SER A 435 9.00 -15.39 -7.70
N ALA A 436 9.08 -14.05 -7.62
CA ALA A 436 8.50 -13.30 -6.51
C ALA A 436 6.96 -13.41 -6.47
N MET A 437 6.29 -13.31 -7.63
CA MET A 437 4.83 -13.46 -7.73
C MET A 437 4.37 -14.84 -7.28
N LEU A 438 4.97 -15.92 -7.78
CA LEU A 438 4.52 -17.27 -7.44
C LEU A 438 4.84 -17.67 -6.01
N LEU A 439 6.00 -17.29 -5.47
CA LEU A 439 6.29 -17.47 -4.05
C LEU A 439 5.26 -16.74 -3.18
N ASN A 440 4.89 -15.51 -3.57
CA ASN A 440 3.87 -14.75 -2.87
C ASN A 440 2.48 -15.41 -2.98
N TRP A 441 1.99 -15.68 -4.19
CA TRP A 441 0.62 -16.16 -4.42
C TRP A 441 0.39 -17.55 -3.83
N PHE A 442 1.36 -18.45 -3.93
CA PHE A 442 1.24 -19.78 -3.33
C PHE A 442 1.49 -19.73 -1.81
N GLY A 443 2.33 -18.81 -1.33
CA GLY A 443 2.46 -18.52 0.10
C GLY A 443 1.16 -17.97 0.70
N LEU A 444 0.48 -17.07 -0.02
CA LEU A 444 -0.85 -16.56 0.32
C LEU A 444 -1.89 -17.67 0.30
N ALA A 445 -1.87 -18.56 -0.69
CA ALA A 445 -2.76 -19.73 -0.74
C ALA A 445 -2.54 -20.67 0.45
N ALA A 446 -1.29 -20.88 0.88
CA ALA A 446 -0.98 -21.60 2.11
C ALA A 446 -1.53 -20.88 3.36
N ALA A 447 -1.34 -19.57 3.46
CA ALA A 447 -1.79 -18.79 4.60
C ALA A 447 -3.33 -18.77 4.69
N ALA A 448 -4.01 -18.58 3.56
CA ALA A 448 -5.46 -18.45 3.46
C ALA A 448 -6.22 -19.79 3.35
N ALA A 449 -5.52 -20.92 3.22
CA ALA A 449 -6.16 -22.22 3.09
C ALA A 449 -7.16 -22.50 4.23
N PRO A 450 -8.41 -22.91 3.90
CA PRO A 450 -9.49 -23.10 4.86
C PRO A 450 -9.24 -24.28 5.81
N ASP A 451 -8.47 -25.27 5.39
CA ASP A 451 -8.18 -26.47 6.16
C ASP A 451 -6.66 -26.78 6.25
N PRO A 452 -6.23 -27.57 7.26
CA PRO A 452 -4.82 -27.90 7.45
C PRO A 452 -4.17 -28.70 6.32
N GLN A 453 -4.93 -29.55 5.60
CA GLN A 453 -4.39 -30.41 4.55
C GLN A 453 -4.06 -29.60 3.29
N LEU A 454 -4.97 -28.71 2.88
CA LEU A 454 -4.72 -27.80 1.75
C LEU A 454 -3.61 -26.80 2.08
N ARG A 455 -3.55 -26.33 3.33
CA ARG A 455 -2.44 -25.49 3.82
C ARG A 455 -1.10 -26.19 3.65
N GLU A 456 -0.99 -27.43 4.11
CA GLU A 456 0.26 -28.19 4.01
C GLU A 456 0.62 -28.50 2.56
N THR A 457 -0.37 -28.77 1.72
CA THR A 457 -0.19 -28.94 0.28
C THR A 457 0.49 -27.71 -0.33
N TRP A 458 -0.05 -26.51 -0.10
CA TRP A 458 0.54 -25.28 -0.62
C TRP A 458 1.91 -24.97 -0.02
N ARG A 459 2.12 -25.23 1.27
CA ARG A 459 3.44 -25.08 1.91
C ARG A 459 4.48 -25.97 1.24
N SER A 460 4.15 -27.24 1.00
CA SER A 460 5.03 -28.18 0.32
C SER A 460 5.42 -27.69 -1.08
N ARG A 461 4.44 -27.19 -1.85
CA ARG A 461 4.66 -26.59 -3.18
C ARG A 461 5.62 -25.40 -3.14
N VAL A 462 5.40 -24.46 -2.20
CA VAL A 462 6.30 -23.31 -1.99
C VAL A 462 7.71 -23.78 -1.63
N MET A 463 7.83 -24.75 -0.71
CA MET A 463 9.12 -25.30 -0.31
C MET A 463 9.84 -26.01 -1.46
N GLY A 464 9.12 -26.68 -2.37
CA GLY A 464 9.66 -27.21 -3.61
C GLY A 464 10.30 -26.13 -4.49
N MET A 465 9.60 -25.01 -4.71
CA MET A 465 10.12 -23.87 -5.48
C MET A 465 11.31 -23.17 -4.81
N VAL A 466 11.34 -23.12 -3.48
CA VAL A 466 12.45 -22.57 -2.69
C VAL A 466 13.66 -23.52 -2.69
N SER A 467 13.43 -24.84 -2.72
CA SER A 467 14.47 -25.85 -2.63
C SER A 467 15.50 -25.73 -3.76
N LYS A 468 16.71 -26.23 -3.51
CA LYS A 468 17.69 -26.39 -4.58
C LYS A 468 17.25 -27.55 -5.47
N CYS A 469 17.46 -27.38 -6.77
CA CYS A 469 17.01 -28.32 -7.79
C CYS A 469 17.54 -29.76 -7.60
N PRO A 470 16.79 -30.78 -8.05
CA PRO A 470 15.48 -30.69 -8.70
C PRO A 470 14.30 -30.64 -7.70
N SER A 471 13.16 -30.09 -8.14
CA SER A 471 11.87 -30.29 -7.44
C SER A 471 11.52 -31.77 -7.41
N SER A 472 10.84 -32.22 -6.34
CA SER A 472 10.39 -33.61 -6.19
C SER A 472 9.12 -33.93 -6.99
N GLU A 473 8.47 -32.94 -7.59
CA GLU A 473 7.25 -33.15 -8.37
C GLU A 473 7.53 -33.52 -9.84
N PRO A 474 6.97 -34.64 -10.35
CA PRO A 474 7.17 -35.07 -11.73
C PRO A 474 6.77 -34.01 -12.76
N GLY A 475 7.63 -33.79 -13.75
CA GLY A 475 7.41 -32.79 -14.81
C GLY A 475 7.62 -31.33 -14.35
N ARG A 476 8.03 -31.12 -13.10
CA ARG A 476 8.32 -29.81 -12.51
C ARG A 476 9.70 -29.76 -11.88
N GLU A 477 10.60 -30.65 -12.26
CA GLU A 477 11.94 -30.81 -11.67
C GLU A 477 12.75 -29.51 -11.76
N PHE A 478 12.44 -28.65 -12.75
CA PHE A 478 13.07 -27.34 -12.93
C PHE A 478 12.43 -26.21 -12.13
N GLU A 479 11.25 -26.41 -11.53
CA GLU A 479 10.56 -25.41 -10.70
C GLU A 479 11.14 -25.38 -9.29
N CYS A 480 12.38 -24.92 -9.21
CA CYS A 480 13.22 -24.89 -8.02
C CYS A 480 14.11 -23.65 -8.03
N ASN A 481 14.75 -23.36 -6.89
CA ASN A 481 15.70 -22.27 -6.69
C ASN A 481 15.14 -20.87 -7.06
N TYR A 482 13.85 -20.62 -6.81
CA TYR A 482 13.22 -19.34 -7.11
C TYR A 482 13.87 -18.18 -6.36
N VAL A 483 14.35 -18.43 -5.13
CA VAL A 483 15.12 -17.45 -4.33
C VAL A 483 16.37 -16.97 -5.08
N GLY A 484 17.02 -17.86 -5.84
CA GLY A 484 18.19 -17.53 -6.65
C GLY A 484 17.89 -16.68 -7.89
N ASN A 485 16.61 -16.53 -8.26
CA ASN A 485 16.17 -15.75 -9.41
C ASN A 485 15.73 -14.34 -9.05
N LEU A 486 15.42 -14.06 -7.77
CA LEU A 486 14.72 -12.83 -7.35
C LEU A 486 15.35 -11.50 -7.80
N LYS A 487 16.68 -11.41 -7.90
CA LYS A 487 17.38 -10.19 -8.38
C LYS A 487 17.47 -10.09 -9.92
N LYS A 488 17.14 -11.16 -10.65
CA LYS A 488 17.22 -11.24 -12.12
C LYS A 488 15.92 -10.73 -12.72
N VAL A 489 15.73 -9.41 -12.70
CA VAL A 489 14.51 -8.76 -13.19
C VAL A 489 14.84 -7.70 -14.25
N TYR A 490 13.95 -7.54 -15.22
CA TYR A 490 14.04 -6.53 -16.29
C TYR A 490 13.52 -5.16 -15.82
N VAL A 491 13.93 -4.73 -14.63
CA VAL A 491 13.36 -3.53 -13.99
C VAL A 491 14.33 -2.36 -14.05
N TYR A 492 15.65 -2.59 -14.19
CA TYR A 492 16.63 -1.50 -14.24
C TYR A 492 17.91 -1.84 -15.02
N GLY A 493 17.93 -1.60 -16.33
CA GLY A 493 19.18 -1.30 -17.05
C GLY A 493 20.34 -2.32 -16.99
N GLU A 494 20.12 -3.58 -16.61
CA GLU A 494 21.18 -4.58 -16.53
C GLU A 494 21.22 -5.39 -17.82
N ALA A 495 22.10 -4.96 -18.74
CA ALA A 495 22.52 -5.60 -20.01
C ALA A 495 21.44 -5.98 -21.05
N TYR A 496 20.16 -6.00 -20.71
CA TYR A 496 19.06 -6.42 -21.58
C TYR A 496 17.93 -5.41 -21.72
N ASN A 497 18.09 -4.25 -21.08
CA ASN A 497 17.12 -3.17 -21.19
C ASN A 497 17.94 -1.90 -21.31
N ASP A 498 18.06 -1.37 -22.53
CA ASP A 498 18.68 -0.07 -22.73
C ASP A 498 17.93 0.93 -21.86
N TYR A 499 18.68 1.91 -21.38
CA TYR A 499 18.37 2.77 -20.24
C TYR A 499 17.11 3.66 -20.40
N TYR A 500 16.19 3.35 -21.32
CA TYR A 500 15.07 4.17 -21.77
C TYR A 500 13.68 3.54 -21.53
N GLU A 501 13.61 2.25 -21.20
CA GLU A 501 12.35 1.55 -20.90
C GLU A 501 12.46 0.72 -19.62
N THR A 502 12.82 1.39 -18.53
CA THR A 502 12.47 0.91 -17.20
C THR A 502 10.96 0.65 -17.24
N VAL A 503 10.52 -0.60 -17.13
CA VAL A 503 9.08 -0.89 -17.18
C VAL A 503 8.56 -0.58 -15.77
N TRP A 504 8.33 0.70 -15.44
CA TRP A 504 7.85 1.15 -14.12
C TRP A 504 6.58 0.41 -13.68
N PHE A 505 5.78 0.00 -14.67
CA PHE A 505 4.67 -0.91 -14.49
C PHE A 505 5.07 -2.24 -13.82
N ASN A 506 6.19 -2.87 -14.22
CA ASN A 506 6.72 -4.09 -13.58
C ASN A 506 7.21 -3.85 -12.15
N LEU A 507 7.71 -2.64 -11.84
CA LEU A 507 8.08 -2.27 -10.48
C LEU A 507 6.85 -2.27 -9.56
N ASN A 508 5.70 -1.78 -10.06
CA ASN A 508 4.44 -1.87 -9.33
C ASN A 508 4.04 -3.33 -9.03
N LEU A 509 4.16 -4.23 -10.03
CA LEU A 509 3.92 -5.65 -9.80
C LEU A 509 4.88 -6.22 -8.74
N LEU A 510 6.16 -5.87 -8.80
CA LEU A 510 7.16 -6.33 -7.87
C LEU A 510 6.83 -5.91 -6.43
N PHE A 511 6.59 -4.62 -6.19
CA PHE A 511 6.29 -4.09 -4.85
C PHE A 511 5.02 -4.72 -4.26
N ASN A 512 3.94 -4.81 -5.04
CA ASN A 512 2.70 -5.46 -4.62
C ASN A 512 2.93 -6.91 -4.20
N ASN A 513 3.87 -7.63 -4.81
CA ASN A 513 4.16 -9.00 -4.43
C ASN A 513 5.11 -9.12 -3.24
N TYR A 514 6.12 -8.25 -3.14
CA TYR A 514 7.08 -8.30 -2.05
C TYR A 514 6.49 -7.96 -0.68
N TYR A 515 5.50 -7.06 -0.62
CA TYR A 515 4.89 -6.69 0.65
C TYR A 515 4.24 -7.90 1.35
N HIS A 516 3.42 -8.67 0.64
CA HIS A 516 2.80 -9.88 1.23
C HIS A 516 3.79 -11.04 1.36
N LEU A 517 4.70 -11.20 0.40
CA LEU A 517 5.75 -12.22 0.45
C LEU A 517 6.58 -12.11 1.73
N ILE A 518 6.92 -10.88 2.16
CA ILE A 518 7.68 -10.67 3.39
C ILE A 518 6.81 -10.83 4.64
N LEU A 519 5.58 -10.30 4.64
CA LEU A 519 4.71 -10.32 5.82
C LEU A 519 4.15 -11.69 6.16
N PHE A 520 4.02 -12.59 5.19
CA PHE A 520 3.48 -13.93 5.37
C PHE A 520 4.52 -15.06 5.35
N GLU A 521 5.81 -14.74 5.21
CA GLU A 521 6.87 -15.75 5.23
C GLU A 521 7.14 -16.23 6.67
N PRO A 522 6.78 -17.49 7.02
CA PRO A 522 7.00 -18.01 8.37
C PRO A 522 8.47 -18.30 8.66
N ASN A 523 9.33 -18.46 7.65
CA ASN A 523 10.75 -18.73 7.84
C ASN A 523 11.54 -17.41 7.92
N PRO A 524 12.11 -17.06 9.09
CA PRO A 524 12.81 -15.79 9.25
C PRO A 524 14.00 -15.62 8.31
N LYS A 525 14.70 -16.71 7.95
CA LYS A 525 15.83 -16.64 7.01
C LYS A 525 15.39 -16.31 5.58
N LEU A 526 14.23 -16.81 5.16
CA LEU A 526 13.65 -16.47 3.85
C LEU A 526 13.12 -15.04 3.87
N ALA A 527 12.43 -14.65 4.95
CA ALA A 527 11.94 -13.29 5.12
C ALA A 527 13.09 -12.26 5.03
N ASP A 528 14.23 -12.53 5.68
CA ASP A 528 15.44 -11.71 5.59
C ASP A 528 15.97 -11.64 4.15
N LYS A 529 15.93 -12.75 3.41
CA LYS A 529 16.38 -12.77 2.02
C LYS A 529 15.47 -11.95 1.10
N TYR A 530 14.16 -11.98 1.34
CA TYR A 530 13.21 -11.15 0.61
C TYR A 530 13.39 -9.67 0.95
N ARG A 531 13.62 -9.33 2.23
CA ARG A 531 13.96 -7.96 2.69
C ARG A 531 15.23 -7.44 2.04
N GLU A 532 16.29 -8.26 1.98
CA GLU A 532 17.54 -7.93 1.28
C GLU A 532 17.28 -7.64 -0.22
N THR A 533 16.39 -8.43 -0.83
CA THR A 533 16.11 -8.29 -2.26
C THR A 533 15.30 -7.05 -2.58
N ILE A 534 14.25 -6.74 -1.82
CA ILE A 534 13.48 -5.50 -2.07
C ILE A 534 14.34 -4.25 -1.76
N ARG A 535 15.26 -4.32 -0.79
CA ARG A 535 16.24 -3.26 -0.54
C ARG A 535 17.14 -2.98 -1.74
N TYR A 536 17.56 -4.02 -2.47
CA TYR A 536 18.32 -3.87 -3.71
C TYR A 536 17.56 -3.09 -4.81
N PHE A 537 16.22 -3.13 -4.81
CA PHE A 537 15.37 -2.33 -5.71
C PHE A 537 14.99 -0.95 -5.15
N TRP A 538 15.21 -0.74 -3.85
CA TRP A 538 14.88 0.49 -3.13
C TRP A 538 16.04 1.47 -3.07
N GLU A 539 17.22 0.99 -2.68
CA GLU A 539 18.42 1.81 -2.44
C GLU A 539 19.20 2.07 -3.73
N ASP A 540 19.58 3.33 -3.97
CA ASP A 540 20.40 3.69 -5.12
C ASP A 540 21.69 2.84 -5.16
N LYS A 541 22.14 2.42 -6.36
CA LYS A 541 23.35 1.58 -6.54
C LYS A 541 24.59 2.20 -5.92
N LYS A 542 24.60 3.52 -5.80
CA LYS A 542 25.57 4.30 -5.02
C LYS A 542 24.82 5.45 -4.35
N PRO A 543 25.25 5.90 -3.16
CA PRO A 543 24.62 7.05 -2.49
C PRO A 543 24.60 8.28 -3.42
N LEU A 544 23.40 8.85 -3.60
CA LEU A 544 23.18 10.06 -4.38
C LEU A 544 22.42 11.08 -3.52
N PRO A 545 23.05 12.20 -3.15
CA PRO A 545 22.35 13.28 -2.47
C PRO A 545 21.14 13.79 -3.27
N GLU A 546 20.19 14.39 -2.58
CA GLU A 546 19.07 15.08 -3.22
C GLU A 546 19.60 16.23 -4.09
N GLY A 547 18.98 16.44 -5.27
CA GLY A 547 19.42 17.41 -6.27
C GLY A 547 20.60 16.95 -7.14
N ARG A 548 21.20 15.79 -6.84
CA ARG A 548 22.34 15.21 -7.58
C ARG A 548 21.94 14.03 -8.45
N GLY A 549 20.65 13.85 -8.73
CA GLY A 549 20.17 12.71 -9.52
C GLY A 549 20.78 12.62 -10.92
N CYS A 550 21.21 13.74 -11.51
CA CYS A 550 21.87 13.77 -12.82
C CYS A 550 23.32 13.24 -12.85
N ASP A 551 23.98 13.15 -11.70
CA ASP A 551 25.36 12.67 -11.62
C ASP A 551 25.50 11.19 -11.97
N ALA A 552 24.44 10.41 -11.72
CA ALA A 552 24.41 8.99 -12.01
C ALA A 552 22.98 8.47 -12.18
N PRO A 553 22.33 8.80 -13.30
CA PRO A 553 20.93 8.47 -13.50
C PRO A 553 20.73 6.94 -13.44
N THR A 554 21.71 6.14 -13.90
CA THR A 554 21.69 4.66 -13.88
C THR A 554 21.78 4.03 -12.48
N ALA A 555 22.19 4.82 -11.48
CA ALA A 555 22.25 4.37 -10.10
C ALA A 555 20.93 4.59 -9.34
N ARG A 556 19.98 5.34 -9.91
CA ARG A 556 18.69 5.64 -9.29
C ARG A 556 17.86 4.36 -9.07
N ARG A 557 17.13 4.33 -7.96
CA ARG A 557 16.18 3.27 -7.57
C ARG A 557 14.90 3.82 -6.96
N ALA A 558 13.94 2.93 -6.67
CA ALA A 558 12.57 3.29 -6.29
C ALA A 558 12.49 4.22 -5.07
N GLY A 559 13.43 4.12 -4.12
CA GLY A 559 13.38 4.89 -2.88
C GLY A 559 13.39 6.40 -3.10
N ARG A 560 14.08 6.89 -4.13
CA ARG A 560 14.14 8.34 -4.43
C ARG A 560 12.95 8.89 -5.20
N GLU A 561 12.01 8.07 -5.63
CA GLU A 561 10.89 8.48 -6.50
C GLU A 561 9.80 9.31 -5.80
N ARG A 562 9.90 9.47 -4.47
CA ARG A 562 8.88 10.11 -3.62
C ARG A 562 7.50 9.46 -3.80
N ASN A 563 7.48 8.17 -4.11
CA ASN A 563 6.30 7.42 -4.48
C ASN A 563 5.59 6.88 -3.22
N PRO A 564 4.43 7.42 -2.79
CA PRO A 564 3.76 6.96 -1.58
C PRO A 564 3.34 5.49 -1.66
N HIS A 565 2.87 5.01 -2.81
CA HIS A 565 2.46 3.62 -2.98
C HIS A 565 3.60 2.63 -2.72
N PHE A 566 4.79 2.88 -3.26
CA PHE A 566 5.96 2.03 -3.03
C PHE A 566 6.58 2.24 -1.65
N THR A 567 6.58 3.48 -1.15
CA THR A 567 7.17 3.83 0.16
C THR A 567 6.46 3.09 1.29
N TRP A 568 5.13 3.11 1.31
CA TRP A 568 4.38 2.44 2.38
C TRP A 568 4.57 0.94 2.36
N GLN A 569 4.55 0.33 1.17
CA GLN A 569 4.79 -1.10 1.00
C GLN A 569 6.19 -1.50 1.46
N TYR A 570 7.22 -0.74 1.07
CA TYR A 570 8.59 -1.01 1.51
C TYR A 570 8.75 -0.85 3.02
N LEU A 571 8.34 0.29 3.59
CA LEU A 571 8.53 0.56 5.01
C LEU A 571 7.74 -0.42 5.89
N ALA A 572 6.48 -0.71 5.54
CA ALA A 572 5.67 -1.71 6.24
C ALA A 572 6.29 -3.11 6.15
N ALA A 573 6.74 -3.51 4.96
CA ALA A 573 7.39 -4.81 4.78
C ALA A 573 8.69 -4.88 5.58
N GLN A 574 9.46 -3.79 5.71
CA GLN A 574 10.69 -3.73 6.49
C GLN A 574 10.47 -3.59 8.00
N GLY A 575 9.29 -3.16 8.46
CA GLY A 575 9.11 -2.72 9.85
C GLY A 575 9.95 -1.48 10.15
N ALA A 576 10.13 -0.63 9.14
CA ALA A 576 11.06 0.49 9.17
C ALA A 576 10.32 1.82 9.18
N ARG A 577 11.03 2.84 9.67
CA ARG A 577 10.60 4.22 9.66
C ARG A 577 11.71 5.09 9.10
N GLU A 578 11.49 5.67 7.93
CA GLU A 578 12.46 6.52 7.24
C GLU A 578 11.88 7.94 7.09
N PRO A 579 12.11 8.84 8.06
CA PRO A 579 11.44 10.16 8.16
C PRO A 579 11.49 10.98 6.87
N ARG A 580 12.65 11.03 6.21
CA ARG A 580 12.83 11.78 4.95
C ARG A 580 12.07 11.17 3.77
N ARG A 581 11.93 9.84 3.72
CA ARG A 581 11.11 9.17 2.70
C ARG A 581 9.63 9.40 2.95
N ILE A 582 9.21 9.32 4.22
CA ILE A 582 7.84 9.64 4.64
C ILE A 582 7.52 11.09 4.25
N PHE A 583 8.39 12.05 4.57
CA PHE A 583 8.25 13.45 4.17
C PHE A 583 8.05 13.62 2.67
N GLY A 584 8.87 12.96 1.85
CA GLY A 584 8.75 13.00 0.39
C GLY A 584 7.43 12.41 -0.12
N ALA A 585 7.03 11.26 0.39
CA ALA A 585 5.78 10.59 0.01
C ALA A 585 4.53 11.39 0.43
N VAL A 586 4.48 11.91 1.66
CA VAL A 586 3.37 12.75 2.14
C VAL A 586 3.32 14.07 1.37
N SER A 587 4.48 14.66 1.04
CA SER A 587 4.54 15.85 0.20
C SER A 587 3.88 15.65 -1.16
N GLU A 588 4.08 14.51 -1.82
CA GLU A 588 3.44 14.23 -3.11
C GLU A 588 1.92 14.04 -2.94
N LEU A 589 1.43 13.46 -1.84
CA LEU A 589 -0.01 13.38 -1.55
C LEU A 589 -0.62 14.77 -1.27
N MET A 590 0.10 15.64 -0.55
CA MET A 590 -0.31 17.03 -0.33
C MET A 590 -0.40 17.79 -1.65
N ALA A 591 0.60 17.62 -2.52
CA ALA A 591 0.65 18.21 -3.85
C ALA A 591 -0.25 17.49 -4.88
N PHE A 592 -0.93 16.41 -4.52
CA PHE A 592 -1.84 15.72 -5.43
C PHE A 592 -3.06 16.61 -5.74
N PRO A 593 -3.42 16.84 -7.02
CA PRO A 593 -4.55 17.71 -7.36
C PRO A 593 -5.91 17.19 -6.81
N HIS A 594 -6.84 18.11 -6.52
CA HIS A 594 -8.24 17.73 -6.24
C HIS A 594 -8.91 17.08 -7.45
N GLY A 595 -9.98 16.34 -7.19
CA GLY A 595 -10.73 15.65 -8.23
C GLY A 595 -11.60 16.61 -9.07
N PRO A 596 -12.18 16.09 -10.17
CA PRO A 596 -11.97 14.77 -10.72
C PRO A 596 -10.62 14.68 -11.45
N ARG A 597 -9.93 13.54 -11.33
CA ARG A 597 -8.67 13.33 -12.04
C ARG A 597 -8.96 13.19 -13.53
N LYS A 598 -8.54 14.17 -14.34
CA LYS A 598 -8.78 14.20 -15.79
C LYS A 598 -7.50 14.55 -16.53
N ALA A 599 -7.49 14.25 -17.83
CA ALA A 599 -6.49 14.77 -18.75
C ALA A 599 -6.39 16.30 -18.65
N PHE A 600 -5.17 16.84 -18.63
CA PHE A 600 -4.93 18.27 -18.53
C PHE A 600 -3.68 18.68 -19.30
N GLU A 601 -3.68 19.93 -19.76
CA GLU A 601 -2.48 20.64 -20.20
C GLU A 601 -1.93 21.47 -19.04
N PRO A 602 -0.61 21.56 -18.85
CA PRO A 602 -0.06 22.31 -17.74
C PRO A 602 -0.45 23.79 -17.82
N LYS A 603 -0.97 24.32 -16.71
CA LYS A 603 -1.28 25.74 -16.59
C LYS A 603 -0.03 26.62 -16.70
N VAL A 604 1.08 26.15 -16.14
CA VAL A 604 2.36 26.86 -16.14
C VAL A 604 3.40 25.99 -16.85
N PRO A 605 3.99 26.46 -17.96
CA PRO A 605 5.14 25.78 -18.57
C PRO A 605 6.30 25.73 -17.57
N MET A 606 6.78 24.54 -17.25
CA MET A 606 7.90 24.34 -16.34
C MET A 606 9.07 23.69 -17.06
N THR A 607 10.27 24.23 -16.84
CA THR A 607 11.53 23.60 -17.23
C THR A 607 12.13 22.88 -16.03
N PHE A 608 12.36 21.58 -16.19
CA PHE A 608 13.10 20.77 -15.24
C PHE A 608 14.52 20.51 -15.76
N PRO A 609 15.53 20.49 -14.88
CA PRO A 609 16.86 20.01 -15.26
C PRO A 609 16.76 18.60 -15.84
N ALA A 610 17.25 18.42 -17.06
CA ALA A 610 17.22 17.15 -17.76
C ALA A 610 18.56 16.42 -17.67
N VAL A 611 18.52 15.10 -17.75
CA VAL A 611 19.72 14.27 -17.82
C VAL A 611 20.50 14.62 -19.10
N PRO A 612 21.82 14.84 -19.04
CA PRO A 612 22.62 15.11 -20.23
C PRO A 612 22.42 14.03 -21.31
N GLY A 613 22.05 14.44 -22.52
CA GLY A 613 21.73 13.52 -23.63
C GLY A 613 20.29 12.98 -23.65
N HIS A 614 19.47 13.28 -22.63
CA HIS A 614 18.09 12.80 -22.47
C HIS A 614 17.16 13.96 -22.08
N PRO A 615 16.78 14.84 -23.02
CA PRO A 615 15.98 16.03 -22.75
C PRO A 615 14.56 15.74 -22.23
N ASP A 616 14.08 14.52 -22.40
CA ASP A 616 12.79 14.02 -21.93
C ASP A 616 12.86 13.38 -20.53
N TRP A 617 14.01 13.41 -19.85
CA TRP A 617 14.23 12.77 -18.55
C TRP A 617 14.76 13.75 -17.51
N ALA A 618 14.04 13.92 -16.41
CA ALA A 618 14.39 14.83 -15.33
C ALA A 618 15.54 14.29 -14.46
N CYS A 619 16.34 15.21 -13.90
CA CYS A 619 17.35 14.92 -12.90
C CYS A 619 16.74 14.36 -11.61
N GLU A 620 15.59 14.89 -11.22
CA GLU A 620 14.86 14.51 -10.00
C GLU A 620 13.43 14.12 -10.35
N PRO A 621 12.72 13.37 -9.48
CA PRO A 621 11.32 13.06 -9.69
C PRO A 621 10.50 14.33 -9.91
N LEU A 622 9.67 14.34 -10.93
CA LEU A 622 8.71 15.42 -11.15
C LEU A 622 7.69 15.41 -10.01
N PRO A 623 7.31 16.58 -9.45
CA PRO A 623 6.18 16.64 -8.52
C PRO A 623 4.90 16.16 -9.19
N VAL A 624 4.02 15.47 -8.46
CA VAL A 624 2.87 14.74 -9.01
C VAL A 624 1.90 15.62 -9.82
N GLN A 625 1.73 16.88 -9.44
CA GLN A 625 0.89 17.83 -10.15
C GLN A 625 1.44 18.21 -11.54
N TYR A 626 2.71 17.88 -11.81
CA TYR A 626 3.35 18.00 -13.11
C TYR A 626 3.65 16.63 -13.74
N ARG A 627 2.94 15.57 -13.34
CA ARG A 627 3.06 14.27 -14.03
C ARG A 627 1.93 14.11 -15.01
N VAL A 628 2.27 13.55 -16.17
CA VAL A 628 1.31 13.15 -17.19
C VAL A 628 0.28 12.21 -16.59
N THR A 629 -1.00 12.59 -16.64
CA THR A 629 -2.07 11.79 -16.07
C THR A 629 -2.21 10.45 -16.77
N SER A 630 -2.17 9.37 -16.01
CA SER A 630 -2.40 7.97 -16.44
C SER A 630 -3.15 7.16 -15.41
N ASP A 631 -4.02 6.22 -15.81
CA ASP A 631 -4.76 5.23 -14.98
C ASP A 631 -4.38 5.15 -13.48
N PHE A 632 -3.13 4.82 -13.14
CA PHE A 632 -2.56 4.94 -11.80
C PHE A 632 -1.23 5.71 -11.85
N GLN A 633 -1.11 6.83 -11.12
CA GLN A 633 0.10 7.68 -11.22
C GLN A 633 1.37 7.00 -10.74
N TRP A 634 1.26 6.18 -9.69
CA TRP A 634 2.42 5.65 -8.98
C TRP A 634 3.11 4.47 -9.67
N GLN A 635 2.54 3.93 -10.75
CA GLN A 635 3.20 2.94 -11.60
C GLN A 635 3.90 3.54 -12.82
N ARG A 636 3.86 4.87 -12.98
CA ARG A 636 4.48 5.57 -14.12
C ARG A 636 5.82 6.15 -13.70
N SER A 637 6.69 6.32 -14.68
CA SER A 637 7.98 6.98 -14.45
C SER A 637 7.75 8.38 -13.88
N PRO A 638 8.31 8.70 -12.71
CA PRO A 638 8.24 10.05 -12.18
C PRO A 638 9.24 10.98 -12.86
N TYR A 639 10.12 10.48 -13.74
CA TYR A 639 11.19 11.27 -14.36
C TYR A 639 10.85 11.73 -15.78
N LYS A 640 9.77 11.22 -16.39
CA LYS A 640 9.43 11.53 -17.78
C LYS A 640 8.96 12.97 -17.92
N ILE A 641 9.78 13.82 -18.52
CA ILE A 641 9.43 15.17 -18.94
C ILE A 641 8.56 15.06 -20.19
N GLY A 642 7.34 15.57 -20.12
CA GLY A 642 6.39 15.51 -21.22
C GLY A 642 6.84 16.33 -22.44
N SER A 643 6.74 15.75 -23.63
CA SER A 643 6.69 16.49 -24.91
C SER A 643 5.24 16.71 -25.40
N SER A 644 4.28 15.94 -24.88
CA SER A 644 2.83 16.14 -25.06
C SER A 644 2.08 15.62 -23.84
N TRP A 645 1.08 16.39 -23.42
CA TRP A 645 0.18 16.01 -22.34
C TRP A 645 -1.07 15.40 -22.95
N PRO A 646 -1.63 14.33 -22.34
CA PRO A 646 -2.79 13.68 -22.90
C PRO A 646 -3.91 14.69 -23.02
N THR A 647 -4.36 14.91 -24.25
CA THR A 647 -5.65 15.52 -24.57
C THR A 647 -6.65 14.37 -24.66
N GLY A 648 -7.75 14.43 -23.92
CA GLY A 648 -8.75 13.37 -24.02
C GLY A 648 -9.91 13.53 -23.05
N ASP A 649 -10.91 12.70 -23.28
CA ASP A 649 -12.23 12.86 -22.68
C ASP A 649 -12.48 11.83 -21.58
N ARG A 650 -11.50 11.60 -20.68
CA ARG A 650 -11.59 10.60 -19.61
C ARG A 650 -11.35 11.18 -18.22
N TYR A 651 -12.22 10.79 -17.31
CA TYR A 651 -12.04 10.81 -15.87
C TYR A 651 -11.43 9.49 -15.42
N PHE A 652 -10.50 9.60 -14.48
CA PHE A 652 -9.85 8.47 -13.86
C PHE A 652 -10.27 8.31 -12.40
N GLN A 653 -10.04 7.12 -11.86
CA GLN A 653 -10.66 6.64 -10.62
C GLN A 653 -10.14 7.33 -9.35
N GLY A 654 -8.93 7.92 -9.37
CA GLY A 654 -8.32 8.54 -8.19
C GLY A 654 -7.81 7.55 -7.14
N ILE A 655 -7.64 6.28 -7.50
CA ILE A 655 -7.10 5.21 -6.63
C ILE A 655 -5.66 5.50 -6.13
N ASP A 656 -4.92 6.34 -6.84
CA ASP A 656 -3.61 6.88 -6.43
C ASP A 656 -3.68 7.84 -5.23
N MET A 657 -4.81 8.48 -4.99
CA MET A 657 -5.03 9.18 -3.72
C MET A 657 -5.57 8.22 -2.67
N ILE A 658 -6.59 7.43 -3.00
CA ILE A 658 -7.33 6.58 -2.05
C ILE A 658 -6.41 5.54 -1.38
N THR A 659 -5.77 4.67 -2.16
CA THR A 659 -5.04 3.51 -1.61
C THR A 659 -3.80 3.93 -0.82
N PRO A 660 -2.91 4.78 -1.34
CA PRO A 660 -1.72 5.19 -0.59
C PRO A 660 -2.05 6.04 0.64
N TYR A 661 -3.12 6.85 0.62
CA TYR A 661 -3.51 7.61 1.80
C TYR A 661 -3.95 6.69 2.95
N TRP A 662 -4.92 5.79 2.70
CA TRP A 662 -5.44 4.93 3.75
C TRP A 662 -4.40 3.92 4.24
N MET A 663 -3.53 3.41 3.35
CA MET A 663 -2.39 2.59 3.75
C MET A 663 -1.40 3.37 4.64
N GLY A 664 -1.08 4.62 4.28
CA GLY A 664 -0.20 5.47 5.07
C GLY A 664 -0.76 5.79 6.47
N ARG A 665 -2.09 5.99 6.57
CA ARG A 665 -2.81 6.14 7.85
C ARG A 665 -2.76 4.87 8.70
N TYR A 666 -2.99 3.71 8.08
CA TYR A 666 -2.98 2.42 8.77
C TYR A 666 -1.61 2.08 9.39
N TYR A 667 -0.52 2.47 8.73
CA TYR A 667 0.85 2.23 9.20
C TYR A 667 1.48 3.40 9.98
N GLY A 668 0.74 4.48 10.24
CA GLY A 668 1.23 5.64 11.00
C GLY A 668 2.31 6.44 10.27
N PHE A 669 2.37 6.33 8.95
CA PHE A 669 3.25 7.17 8.11
C PHE A 669 2.59 8.51 7.77
N ILE A 670 1.25 8.56 7.79
CA ILE A 670 0.46 9.79 7.67
C ILE A 670 -0.17 10.08 9.03
N PRO A 671 0.15 11.21 9.67
CA PRO A 671 -0.48 11.65 10.90
C PRO A 671 -1.99 11.82 10.75
N GLY A 672 -2.74 11.53 11.81
CA GLY A 672 -4.20 11.58 11.78
C GLY A 672 -4.81 12.98 11.71
N ASN A 673 -4.01 14.03 11.90
CA ASN A 673 -4.44 15.42 12.00
C ASN A 673 -4.38 16.20 10.67
N ILE A 674 -3.93 15.61 9.56
CA ILE A 674 -3.64 16.32 8.30
C ILE A 674 -4.41 15.86 7.08
#